data_AF-A0A520YS09-F1
#
_entry.id   AF-A0A520YS09-F1
#
_cell.length_a   1.000
_cell.length_b   1.000
_cell.length_c   1.000
_cell.angle_alpha   90.00
_cell.angle_beta   90.00
_cell.angle_gamma   90.00
#
_symmetry.space_group_name_H-M   'P 1'
#
loop_
_entity.id
_entity.type
_entity.pdbx_description
1 polymer ?
#
loop_
_entity_poly.entity_id
_entity_poly.type
_entity_poly.pdbx_seq_one_letter_code
_entity_poly.pdbx_strand_id
1 'polypeptide(L)'
;MKSRASYFGYIFFILIQVVLFIGTVVASEATTDDDWRHFYDISWSDKPSEDIRYAKQLGNDYIVVNPSLSGREYHKNPDCAGLKFYLADPYWYPQVLSGHSRDIDTTKPISDTARDFYNQHMVWKGTDRFPNNLATGHYSGGISSAYAIVWDFQQQAVIDEVVERIIRTIKKYENRDLPFTFGGYILDEPKLSGEFFMVNEQGSNQSVPLSHWTGKDSGLTHDTITHEYSTYTEGRAAFYKQLFRRTRQEWPGMKVVMEQHDIYKDWIEEIKDRADSEELMADALFQKDAGTAFVDNEQSFDSGLITRNSVGITQQDEQGDYSNRLYAAKAAVNGAWYNWFCGTGNTSDFRGITKVPARLKLIRCLPNWDNLNSVSLYDREWNGEVYQSTKSYASSDIIYSRHPKSGKVFAVFLTPSGVVKLNADETVTSVRCTNSFFVESGDGSDDVTVVGDEIRLENKDQVGRGYIFTVSSDAVGNTITTGTETGGTSGRETSDGMKDTTEVSGTDYPGGEVRKIAYTSQTMKEKGVFARMPTDQQTGGTSVWQQVPLRTAAQKAAGLFGGEGMQNLYSISYSYTNPNIVYMCNDVAQILKSTDGGINWAFSHNGFLARAALSVAVSPLNENLVFAAGAIMSASLQTVSPADGIYRTVDGGKNWQQVLATGYYKRFNGGTHFAFANSGVVYAATFDKGLVKSTDNGSTWATIWNPGDELVDIKTHPTNQNILFVVRPYGLWKVTDNNGSVTATRIGAGLPRNPASMVVDQQNPNNVYATVYQYGVYKSTDGG
;
A
#
# COMPACT_ATOMS: atom_id res chain seq x y z
N MET A 1 -34.01 -18.84 -75.87
CA MET A 1 -34.83 -19.70 -74.97
C MET A 1 -34.38 -19.40 -73.55
N LYS A 2 -35.25 -18.98 -72.60
CA LYS A 2 -35.87 -19.88 -71.60
C LYS A 2 -34.89 -20.98 -71.17
N SER A 3 -34.33 -21.00 -69.97
CA SER A 3 -35.05 -21.09 -68.69
C SER A 3 -34.19 -20.85 -67.44
N ARG A 4 -34.82 -20.30 -66.39
CA ARG A 4 -34.74 -20.65 -64.95
C ARG A 4 -33.39 -20.89 -64.22
N ALA A 5 -33.41 -20.42 -62.98
CA ALA A 5 -32.59 -20.78 -61.81
C ALA A 5 -31.16 -20.20 -61.74
N SER A 6 -30.69 -19.73 -60.58
CA SER A 6 -31.40 -19.20 -59.38
C SER A 6 -30.41 -18.27 -58.66
N TYR A 7 -30.77 -17.06 -58.23
CA TYR A 7 -31.47 -16.77 -56.97
C TYR A 7 -30.96 -17.42 -55.68
N PHE A 8 -29.87 -18.20 -55.72
CA PHE A 8 -29.16 -18.71 -54.53
C PHE A 8 -27.74 -18.13 -54.37
N GLY A 9 -27.07 -17.74 -55.46
CA GLY A 9 -25.68 -17.23 -55.40
C GLY A 9 -25.51 -15.82 -54.80
N TYR A 10 -26.47 -14.92 -55.02
CA TYR A 10 -26.35 -13.51 -54.58
C TYR A 10 -26.92 -13.23 -53.18
N ILE A 11 -27.79 -14.11 -52.66
CA ILE A 11 -28.29 -14.00 -51.27
C ILE A 11 -27.20 -14.43 -50.27
N PHE A 12 -26.33 -15.36 -50.66
CA PHE A 12 -25.26 -15.86 -49.79
C PHE A 12 -24.13 -14.83 -49.54
N PHE A 13 -23.84 -13.94 -50.50
CA PHE A 13 -22.81 -12.91 -50.34
C PHE A 13 -23.29 -11.67 -49.57
N ILE A 14 -24.60 -11.37 -49.60
CA ILE A 14 -25.15 -10.21 -48.86
C ILE A 14 -25.46 -10.58 -47.40
N LEU A 15 -25.83 -11.83 -47.08
CA LEU A 15 -25.98 -12.24 -45.67
C LEU A 15 -24.64 -12.26 -44.90
N ILE A 16 -23.51 -12.59 -45.55
CA ILE A 16 -22.21 -12.61 -44.87
C ILE A 16 -21.74 -11.19 -44.49
N GLN A 17 -22.05 -10.16 -45.28
CA GLN A 17 -21.73 -8.77 -44.93
C GLN A 17 -22.73 -8.11 -43.97
N VAL A 18 -23.95 -8.62 -43.83
CA VAL A 18 -24.90 -8.13 -42.81
C VAL A 18 -24.65 -8.79 -41.45
N VAL A 19 -24.15 -10.03 -41.40
CA VAL A 19 -23.75 -10.68 -40.12
C VAL A 19 -22.40 -10.16 -39.60
N LEU A 20 -21.52 -9.65 -40.47
CA LEU A 20 -20.22 -9.05 -40.08
C LEU A 20 -20.27 -7.54 -39.76
N PHE A 21 -21.44 -6.90 -39.75
CA PHE A 21 -21.61 -5.48 -39.39
C PHE A 21 -22.75 -5.19 -38.38
N ILE A 22 -23.26 -6.23 -37.71
CA ILE A 22 -24.23 -6.09 -36.59
C ILE A 22 -23.62 -6.55 -35.24
N GLY A 23 -22.42 -7.12 -35.25
CA GLY A 23 -21.56 -7.17 -34.05
C GLY A 23 -20.87 -5.82 -33.82
N THR A 24 -20.82 -5.37 -32.57
CA THR A 24 -20.07 -4.20 -32.04
C THR A 24 -20.61 -2.76 -32.19
N VAL A 25 -21.93 -2.55 -32.35
CA VAL A 25 -22.62 -1.46 -31.62
C VAL A 25 -23.99 -1.93 -31.10
N VAL A 26 -23.98 -2.99 -30.31
CA VAL A 26 -24.91 -3.09 -29.19
C VAL A 26 -24.09 -2.61 -27.99
N ALA A 27 -24.45 -1.47 -27.40
CA ALA A 27 -24.03 -1.20 -26.04
C ALA A 27 -24.58 -2.35 -25.21
N SER A 28 -23.70 -3.22 -24.71
CA SER A 28 -24.13 -4.28 -23.81
C SER A 28 -24.78 -3.61 -22.61
N GLU A 29 -26.09 -3.75 -22.48
CA GLU A 29 -26.75 -3.61 -21.18
C GLU A 29 -25.92 -4.46 -20.21
N ALA A 30 -25.34 -3.82 -19.20
CA ALA A 30 -24.35 -4.46 -18.34
C ALA A 30 -25.03 -5.59 -17.55
N THR A 31 -24.86 -6.83 -18.02
CA THR A 31 -25.41 -8.02 -17.36
C THR A 31 -24.57 -8.36 -16.12
N THR A 32 -24.80 -7.61 -15.03
CA THR A 32 -24.74 -8.01 -13.60
C THR A 32 -23.80 -9.16 -13.16
N ASP A 33 -22.58 -9.26 -13.69
CA ASP A 33 -21.59 -10.26 -13.27
C ASP A 33 -20.15 -9.77 -13.47
N ASP A 34 -19.94 -8.45 -13.34
CA ASP A 34 -18.62 -7.79 -13.46
C ASP A 34 -18.03 -7.43 -12.07
N ASP A 35 -18.85 -7.55 -11.01
CA ASP A 35 -18.62 -7.22 -9.61
C ASP A 35 -17.56 -8.10 -8.91
N TRP A 36 -17.12 -9.19 -9.55
CA TRP A 36 -16.16 -10.16 -9.00
C TRP A 36 -14.77 -9.58 -8.73
N ARG A 37 -14.41 -8.48 -9.41
CA ARG A 37 -13.19 -7.71 -9.12
C ARG A 37 -13.33 -6.82 -7.89
N HIS A 38 -14.54 -6.62 -7.35
CA HIS A 38 -14.77 -5.95 -6.06
C HIS A 38 -14.83 -6.98 -4.92
N PHE A 39 -13.73 -7.68 -4.71
CA PHE A 39 -13.59 -8.62 -3.60
C PHE A 39 -13.03 -7.95 -2.34
N TYR A 40 -13.22 -8.59 -1.19
CA TYR A 40 -12.63 -8.17 0.07
C TYR A 40 -11.89 -9.33 0.75
N ASP A 41 -10.69 -9.05 1.26
CA ASP A 41 -9.91 -10.01 2.04
C ASP A 41 -8.90 -9.34 2.98
N ILE A 42 -9.00 -9.67 4.26
CA ILE A 42 -7.91 -9.58 5.25
C ILE A 42 -7.89 -10.83 6.14
N SER A 43 -8.39 -11.96 5.64
CA SER A 43 -8.80 -13.15 6.43
C SER A 43 -7.64 -13.97 7.05
N TRP A 44 -6.40 -13.49 6.89
CA TRP A 44 -5.20 -13.92 7.63
C TRP A 44 -4.89 -13.07 8.85
N SER A 45 -5.49 -11.88 8.96
CA SER A 45 -5.34 -10.93 10.07
C SER A 45 -6.57 -10.91 10.99
N ASP A 46 -7.78 -10.88 10.42
CA ASP A 46 -9.03 -10.70 11.18
C ASP A 46 -9.88 -11.98 11.33
N LYS A 47 -11.06 -11.86 11.93
CA LYS A 47 -12.04 -12.94 12.13
C LYS A 47 -13.04 -13.01 10.98
N PRO A 48 -13.43 -14.22 10.54
CA PRO A 48 -14.46 -14.40 9.51
C PRO A 48 -15.74 -13.58 9.70
N SER A 49 -16.27 -13.48 10.91
CA SER A 49 -17.50 -12.73 11.20
C SER A 49 -17.33 -11.20 11.14
N GLU A 50 -16.12 -10.68 11.39
CA GLU A 50 -15.80 -9.26 11.24
C GLU A 50 -15.64 -8.91 9.75
N ASP A 51 -14.98 -9.79 9.00
CA ASP A 51 -14.80 -9.69 7.54
C ASP A 51 -16.12 -9.75 6.77
N ILE A 52 -16.95 -10.77 7.02
CA ILE A 52 -18.27 -10.93 6.37
C ILE A 52 -19.15 -9.69 6.60
N ARG A 53 -19.16 -9.17 7.84
CA ARG A 53 -19.94 -7.99 8.21
C ARG A 53 -19.47 -6.74 7.45
N TYR A 54 -18.16 -6.55 7.36
CA TYR A 54 -17.57 -5.38 6.70
C TYR A 54 -17.72 -5.43 5.18
N ALA A 55 -17.43 -6.59 4.56
CA ALA A 55 -17.61 -6.82 3.13
C ALA A 55 -19.04 -6.49 2.69
N LYS A 56 -20.05 -6.96 3.43
CA LYS A 56 -21.46 -6.65 3.16
C LYS A 56 -21.79 -5.16 3.32
N GLN A 57 -21.19 -4.47 4.29
CA GLN A 57 -21.40 -3.03 4.49
C GLN A 57 -20.89 -2.17 3.32
N LEU A 58 -19.82 -2.60 2.65
CA LEU A 58 -19.26 -1.92 1.46
C LEU A 58 -19.83 -2.43 0.12
N GLY A 59 -20.75 -3.40 0.18
CA GLY A 59 -21.38 -3.96 -1.02
C GLY A 59 -20.51 -4.97 -1.79
N ASN A 60 -19.48 -5.55 -1.17
CA ASN A 60 -18.75 -6.69 -1.76
C ASN A 60 -19.66 -7.93 -1.81
N ASP A 61 -19.78 -8.55 -2.98
CA ASP A 61 -20.40 -9.89 -3.09
C ASP A 61 -19.38 -11.02 -2.99
N TYR A 62 -18.09 -10.70 -3.11
CA TYR A 62 -17.00 -11.68 -3.11
C TYR A 62 -16.09 -11.47 -1.91
N ILE A 63 -15.83 -12.54 -1.16
CA ILE A 63 -14.84 -12.56 -0.08
C ILE A 63 -13.81 -13.66 -0.34
N VAL A 64 -12.58 -13.50 0.16
CA VAL A 64 -11.69 -14.66 0.32
C VAL A 64 -12.05 -15.36 1.63
N VAL A 65 -11.98 -16.70 1.64
CA VAL A 65 -12.03 -17.49 2.87
C VAL A 65 -10.66 -18.07 3.17
N ASN A 66 -10.26 -18.06 4.44
CA ASN A 66 -9.03 -18.68 4.92
C ASN A 66 -9.29 -20.15 5.35
N PRO A 67 -8.91 -21.17 4.57
CA PRO A 67 -9.30 -22.57 4.82
C PRO A 67 -8.37 -23.30 5.79
N SER A 68 -7.35 -22.59 6.31
CA SER A 68 -6.57 -22.99 7.47
C SER A 68 -7.36 -22.81 8.77
N LEU A 69 -8.36 -21.91 8.77
CA LEU A 69 -9.37 -21.84 9.82
C LEU A 69 -10.39 -22.98 9.63
N SER A 70 -11.04 -23.39 10.72
CA SER A 70 -12.01 -24.49 10.64
C SER A 70 -13.19 -24.06 9.75
N GLY A 71 -13.47 -24.80 8.67
CA GLY A 71 -14.49 -24.41 7.69
C GLY A 71 -15.92 -24.23 8.23
N ARG A 72 -16.17 -24.54 9.51
CA ARG A 72 -17.39 -24.24 10.27
C ARG A 72 -17.67 -22.75 10.44
N GLU A 73 -16.67 -21.87 10.35
CA GLU A 73 -16.87 -20.41 10.42
C GLU A 73 -17.63 -19.85 9.21
N TYR A 74 -17.58 -20.55 8.06
CA TYR A 74 -18.22 -20.16 6.81
C TYR A 74 -19.35 -21.13 6.41
N HIS A 75 -19.11 -22.44 6.50
CA HIS A 75 -20.09 -23.45 6.11
C HIS A 75 -21.30 -23.46 7.06
N LYS A 76 -22.48 -23.15 6.50
CA LYS A 76 -23.76 -22.96 7.23
C LYS A 76 -23.82 -21.75 8.16
N ASN A 77 -22.86 -20.81 8.06
CA ASN A 77 -22.96 -19.53 8.74
C ASN A 77 -23.96 -18.63 7.97
N PRO A 78 -25.14 -18.28 8.53
CA PRO A 78 -26.16 -17.50 7.82
C PRO A 78 -25.66 -16.13 7.35
N ASP A 79 -24.65 -15.55 8.00
CA ASP A 79 -24.06 -14.28 7.60
C ASP A 79 -23.37 -14.36 6.23
N CYS A 80 -23.00 -15.57 5.78
CA CYS A 80 -22.45 -15.79 4.42
C CYS A 80 -23.51 -15.76 3.30
N ALA A 81 -24.81 -15.68 3.61
CA ALA A 81 -25.88 -15.72 2.61
C ALA A 81 -25.71 -14.61 1.54
N GLY A 82 -25.75 -15.01 0.27
CA GLY A 82 -25.62 -14.12 -0.90
C GLY A 82 -24.19 -13.90 -1.37
N LEU A 83 -23.18 -14.28 -0.59
CA LEU A 83 -21.77 -14.09 -0.97
C LEU A 83 -21.27 -15.23 -1.88
N LYS A 84 -20.33 -14.89 -2.76
CA LYS A 84 -19.44 -15.83 -3.45
C LYS A 84 -18.08 -15.83 -2.74
N PHE A 85 -17.34 -16.95 -2.80
CA PHE A 85 -16.02 -17.04 -2.16
C PHE A 85 -14.87 -17.38 -3.10
N TYR A 86 -13.73 -16.77 -2.81
CA TYR A 86 -12.42 -17.11 -3.35
C TYR A 86 -11.63 -18.00 -2.38
N LEU A 87 -10.80 -18.90 -2.91
CA LEU A 87 -9.74 -19.57 -2.16
C LEU A 87 -8.37 -18.97 -2.56
N ALA A 88 -7.55 -18.55 -1.60
CA ALA A 88 -6.18 -18.07 -1.87
C ALA A 88 -5.13 -19.19 -1.72
N ASP A 89 -4.38 -19.48 -2.79
CA ASP A 89 -3.40 -20.56 -2.87
C ASP A 89 -3.92 -21.94 -2.40
N PRO A 90 -4.92 -22.49 -3.12
CA PRO A 90 -5.67 -23.66 -2.68
C PRO A 90 -4.84 -24.94 -2.52
N TYR A 91 -3.63 -24.97 -3.10
CA TYR A 91 -2.70 -26.10 -3.07
C TYR A 91 -1.88 -26.19 -1.77
N TRP A 92 -1.94 -25.19 -0.87
CA TRP A 92 -1.18 -25.19 0.39
C TRP A 92 -1.93 -25.70 1.62
N TYR A 93 -3.23 -25.99 1.52
CA TYR A 93 -4.01 -26.33 2.71
C TYR A 93 -3.81 -27.80 3.16
N PRO A 94 -3.91 -28.10 4.47
CA PRO A 94 -3.81 -29.47 4.98
C PRO A 94 -4.75 -30.47 4.30
N GLN A 95 -5.95 -30.04 3.88
CA GLN A 95 -6.94 -30.84 3.16
C GLN A 95 -6.41 -31.35 1.80
N VAL A 96 -5.51 -30.59 1.16
CA VAL A 96 -4.83 -30.95 -0.08
C VAL A 96 -3.52 -31.68 0.20
N LEU A 97 -2.93 -31.51 1.38
CA LEU A 97 -1.73 -32.21 1.86
C LEU A 97 -2.01 -33.54 2.61
N SER A 98 -3.16 -34.20 2.39
CA SER A 98 -3.56 -35.44 3.11
C SER A 98 -3.71 -35.29 4.64
N GLY A 99 -3.79 -34.07 5.15
CA GLY A 99 -3.71 -33.75 6.59
C GLY A 99 -2.29 -33.52 7.10
N HIS A 100 -1.28 -33.55 6.23
CA HIS A 100 0.10 -33.20 6.57
C HIS A 100 0.33 -31.67 6.57
N SER A 101 1.49 -31.26 7.08
CA SER A 101 1.89 -29.85 7.25
C SER A 101 2.41 -29.26 5.95
N ARG A 102 2.26 -27.94 5.75
CA ARG A 102 2.98 -27.18 4.71
C ARG A 102 4.48 -27.09 5.04
N ASP A 103 4.81 -26.95 6.32
CA ASP A 103 6.18 -26.83 6.80
C ASP A 103 6.71 -28.15 7.36
N ILE A 104 7.94 -28.50 7.00
CA ILE A 104 8.73 -29.56 7.64
C ILE A 104 9.66 -28.91 8.67
N ASP A 105 9.49 -29.25 9.94
CA ASP A 105 10.43 -28.92 11.02
C ASP A 105 11.35 -30.11 11.29
N THR A 106 12.62 -29.99 10.92
CA THR A 106 13.62 -31.06 11.01
C THR A 106 14.03 -31.38 12.45
N THR A 107 13.60 -30.59 13.44
CA THR A 107 13.82 -30.87 14.87
C THR A 107 12.73 -31.75 15.49
N LYS A 108 11.59 -31.91 14.81
CA LYS A 108 10.43 -32.67 15.31
C LYS A 108 10.38 -34.07 14.69
N PRO A 109 9.82 -35.08 15.39
CA PRO A 109 9.63 -36.41 14.82
C PRO A 109 8.61 -36.36 13.67
N ILE A 110 8.95 -36.99 12.55
CA ILE A 110 8.10 -37.11 11.35
C ILE A 110 7.76 -38.59 11.15
N SER A 111 6.46 -38.92 11.12
CA SER A 111 5.99 -40.29 10.94
C SER A 111 6.40 -40.86 9.58
N ASP A 112 6.52 -42.19 9.51
CA ASP A 112 6.87 -42.87 8.25
C ASP A 112 5.85 -42.55 7.15
N THR A 113 4.54 -42.54 7.46
CA THR A 113 3.49 -42.14 6.50
C THR A 113 3.66 -40.72 5.95
N ALA A 114 4.05 -39.75 6.79
CA ALA A 114 4.28 -38.38 6.33
C ALA A 114 5.57 -38.30 5.48
N ARG A 115 6.61 -39.05 5.86
CA ARG A 115 7.85 -39.18 5.09
C ARG A 115 7.60 -39.75 3.70
N ASP A 116 6.84 -40.84 3.62
CA ASP A 116 6.50 -41.52 2.37
C ASP A 116 5.66 -40.58 1.47
N PHE A 117 4.68 -39.88 2.04
CA PHE A 117 3.91 -38.86 1.33
C PHE A 117 4.81 -37.76 0.74
N TYR A 118 5.66 -37.12 1.54
CA TYR A 118 6.52 -36.04 1.04
C TYR A 118 7.52 -36.55 -0.01
N ASN A 119 8.11 -37.73 0.19
CA ASN A 119 9.03 -38.33 -0.79
C ASN A 119 8.36 -38.62 -2.14
N GLN A 120 7.07 -38.93 -2.18
CA GLN A 120 6.34 -39.18 -3.42
C GLN A 120 5.90 -37.89 -4.14
N HIS A 121 5.62 -36.81 -3.40
CA HIS A 121 4.88 -35.65 -3.93
C HIS A 121 5.67 -34.33 -3.96
N MET A 122 6.84 -34.26 -3.33
CA MET A 122 7.63 -33.02 -3.18
C MET A 122 8.94 -33.10 -3.97
N VAL A 123 9.41 -31.96 -4.48
CA VAL A 123 10.59 -31.90 -5.36
C VAL A 123 11.84 -32.42 -4.66
N TRP A 124 12.55 -33.37 -5.25
CA TRP A 124 13.86 -33.82 -4.78
C TRP A 124 14.98 -32.94 -5.34
N LYS A 125 15.86 -32.44 -4.47
CA LYS A 125 17.09 -31.71 -4.82
C LYS A 125 18.36 -32.57 -4.78
N GLY A 126 18.33 -33.73 -4.13
CA GLY A 126 19.52 -34.56 -3.90
C GLY A 126 19.18 -35.97 -3.38
N THR A 127 20.19 -36.84 -3.28
CA THR A 127 20.05 -38.23 -2.82
C THR A 127 20.33 -38.41 -1.32
N ASP A 128 20.29 -37.32 -0.55
CA ASP A 128 20.49 -37.35 0.90
C ASP A 128 19.36 -38.10 1.63
N ARG A 129 19.51 -38.32 2.94
CA ARG A 129 18.40 -38.85 3.74
C ARG A 129 17.33 -37.79 3.95
N PHE A 130 16.06 -38.22 3.89
CA PHE A 130 14.93 -37.38 4.29
C PHE A 130 15.15 -36.75 5.68
N PRO A 131 14.84 -35.46 5.86
CA PRO A 131 14.18 -34.54 4.92
C PRO A 131 15.13 -33.80 3.95
N ASN A 132 16.45 -34.01 4.03
CA ASN A 132 17.44 -33.20 3.30
C ASN A 132 17.48 -33.47 1.79
N ASN A 133 16.89 -34.56 1.30
CA ASN A 133 16.69 -34.82 -0.13
C ASN A 133 15.74 -33.82 -0.80
N LEU A 134 14.84 -33.17 -0.05
CA LEU A 134 13.81 -32.31 -0.61
C LEU A 134 14.31 -30.89 -0.89
N ALA A 135 13.87 -30.32 -2.01
CA ALA A 135 14.00 -28.90 -2.30
C ALA A 135 13.21 -28.10 -1.26
N THR A 136 13.78 -26.96 -0.86
CA THR A 136 13.28 -26.16 0.26
C THR A 136 12.60 -24.91 -0.27
N GLY A 137 11.35 -24.67 0.14
CA GLY A 137 10.70 -23.37 0.02
C GLY A 137 11.08 -22.45 1.18
N HIS A 138 10.31 -21.38 1.37
CA HIS A 138 10.57 -20.36 2.39
C HIS A 138 10.73 -20.96 3.80
N TYR A 139 11.75 -20.51 4.54
CA TYR A 139 12.01 -20.93 5.92
C TYR A 139 11.21 -20.10 6.92
N SER A 140 10.40 -20.78 7.72
CA SER A 140 9.36 -20.16 8.57
C SER A 140 9.84 -19.91 10.00
N GLY A 141 9.35 -18.83 10.62
CA GLY A 141 9.48 -18.60 12.08
C GLY A 141 10.87 -18.22 12.60
N GLY A 142 11.82 -17.86 11.73
CA GLY A 142 13.17 -17.44 12.13
C GLY A 142 14.09 -18.57 12.62
N ILE A 143 13.76 -19.82 12.26
CA ILE A 143 14.56 -21.00 12.60
C ILE A 143 14.95 -21.70 11.30
N SER A 144 16.25 -21.84 11.03
CA SER A 144 16.78 -22.48 9.80
C SER A 144 16.50 -23.98 9.67
N SER A 145 15.79 -24.58 10.63
CA SER A 145 15.38 -25.98 10.66
C SER A 145 13.92 -26.21 10.25
N ALA A 146 13.16 -25.17 9.91
CA ALA A 146 11.77 -25.29 9.47
C ALA A 146 11.58 -24.63 8.10
N TYR A 147 11.10 -25.38 7.10
CA TYR A 147 10.91 -24.90 5.74
C TYR A 147 9.60 -25.39 5.10
N ALA A 148 9.02 -24.56 4.24
CA ALA A 148 7.86 -24.91 3.43
C ALA A 148 8.23 -25.94 2.34
N ILE A 149 7.43 -26.98 2.17
CA ILE A 149 7.58 -27.96 1.09
C ILE A 149 7.25 -27.37 -0.28
N VAL A 150 7.76 -27.99 -1.36
CA VAL A 150 7.44 -27.60 -2.74
C VAL A 150 6.92 -28.81 -3.51
N TRP A 151 5.68 -28.73 -4.01
CA TRP A 151 5.04 -29.78 -4.82
C TRP A 151 5.84 -30.07 -6.10
N ASP A 152 6.03 -31.36 -6.40
CA ASP A 152 6.67 -31.83 -7.63
C ASP A 152 5.68 -31.94 -8.80
N PHE A 153 5.32 -30.78 -9.34
CA PHE A 153 4.46 -30.71 -10.53
C PHE A 153 5.15 -31.12 -11.83
N GLN A 154 6.39 -31.65 -11.79
CA GLN A 154 6.91 -32.37 -12.96
C GLN A 154 6.22 -33.73 -13.18
N GLN A 155 5.52 -34.24 -12.15
CA GLN A 155 4.74 -35.47 -12.20
C GLN A 155 3.27 -35.16 -12.52
N GLN A 156 2.75 -35.69 -13.63
CA GLN A 156 1.33 -35.54 -14.00
C GLN A 156 0.39 -36.12 -12.94
N ALA A 157 0.77 -37.24 -12.32
CA ALA A 157 -0.01 -37.86 -11.25
C ALA A 157 -0.18 -36.94 -10.02
N VAL A 158 0.84 -36.15 -9.68
CA VAL A 158 0.77 -35.16 -8.58
C VAL A 158 -0.14 -34.00 -8.98
N ILE A 159 -0.10 -33.53 -10.24
CA ILE A 159 -1.03 -32.53 -10.76
C ILE A 159 -2.48 -33.01 -10.66
N ASP A 160 -2.77 -34.21 -11.19
CA ASP A 160 -4.11 -34.82 -11.18
C ASP A 160 -4.67 -34.90 -9.76
N GLU A 161 -3.85 -35.41 -8.83
CA GLU A 161 -4.23 -35.59 -7.44
C GLU A 161 -4.48 -34.25 -6.72
N VAL A 162 -3.58 -33.27 -6.87
CA VAL A 162 -3.71 -31.95 -6.21
C VAL A 162 -4.94 -31.20 -6.73
N VAL A 163 -5.19 -31.18 -8.04
CA VAL A 163 -6.36 -30.51 -8.63
C VAL A 163 -7.66 -31.13 -8.11
N GLU A 164 -7.77 -32.45 -8.08
CA GLU A 164 -8.97 -33.12 -7.57
C GLU A 164 -9.14 -32.96 -6.04
N ARG A 165 -8.05 -32.83 -5.29
CA ARG A 165 -8.09 -32.49 -3.85
C ARG A 165 -8.56 -31.05 -3.60
N ILE A 166 -8.18 -30.10 -4.45
CA ILE A 166 -8.67 -28.72 -4.42
C ILE A 166 -10.18 -28.70 -4.68
N ILE A 167 -10.66 -29.39 -5.72
CA ILE A 167 -12.10 -29.49 -6.07
C ILE A 167 -12.90 -30.12 -4.93
N ARG A 168 -12.40 -31.19 -4.30
CA ARG A 168 -12.99 -31.76 -3.08
C ARG A 168 -12.97 -30.82 -1.88
N THR A 169 -12.07 -29.85 -1.83
CA THR A 169 -12.02 -28.84 -0.77
C THR A 169 -13.07 -27.76 -1.01
N ILE A 170 -13.19 -27.24 -2.24
CA ILE A 170 -14.24 -26.27 -2.63
C ILE A 170 -15.63 -26.78 -2.26
N LYS A 171 -15.96 -28.03 -2.63
CA LYS A 171 -17.25 -28.67 -2.37
C LYS A 171 -17.61 -28.84 -0.88
N LYS A 172 -16.67 -28.60 0.04
CA LYS A 172 -16.94 -28.59 1.50
C LYS A 172 -17.32 -27.20 2.03
N TYR A 173 -16.89 -26.13 1.35
CA TYR A 173 -17.25 -24.76 1.70
C TYR A 173 -18.57 -24.33 1.05
N GLU A 174 -18.80 -24.77 -0.19
CA GLU A 174 -20.04 -24.50 -0.92
C GLU A 174 -21.29 -24.92 -0.12
N ASN A 175 -22.25 -24.01 -0.05
CA ASN A 175 -23.59 -24.28 0.42
C ASN A 175 -24.58 -23.70 -0.60
N ARG A 176 -25.57 -24.49 -1.01
CA ARG A 176 -26.59 -24.06 -1.98
C ARG A 176 -27.95 -23.80 -1.34
N ASP A 177 -28.23 -24.42 -0.19
CA ASP A 177 -29.43 -24.16 0.60
C ASP A 177 -29.35 -22.80 1.32
N LEU A 178 -28.13 -22.42 1.71
CA LEU A 178 -27.74 -21.08 2.08
C LEU A 178 -26.80 -20.56 0.99
N PRO A 179 -27.19 -19.60 0.13
CA PRO A 179 -26.48 -19.30 -1.11
C PRO A 179 -25.09 -18.72 -0.85
N PHE A 180 -24.10 -19.60 -0.74
CA PHE A 180 -22.69 -19.30 -0.49
C PHE A 180 -21.85 -20.18 -1.40
N THR A 181 -21.44 -19.62 -2.55
CA THR A 181 -21.00 -20.41 -3.71
C THR A 181 -19.57 -20.06 -4.13
N PHE A 182 -18.92 -20.98 -4.83
CA PHE A 182 -17.55 -20.78 -5.28
C PHE A 182 -17.47 -19.73 -6.38
N GLY A 183 -16.75 -18.64 -6.12
CA GLY A 183 -16.45 -17.56 -7.06
C GLY A 183 -15.14 -17.76 -7.82
N GLY A 184 -14.13 -18.38 -7.19
CA GLY A 184 -12.89 -18.72 -7.89
C GLY A 184 -11.63 -18.82 -7.03
N TYR A 185 -10.49 -18.49 -7.64
CA TYR A 185 -9.18 -18.46 -6.96
C TYR A 185 -8.59 -17.06 -6.90
N ILE A 186 -7.86 -16.77 -5.81
CA ILE A 186 -6.77 -15.81 -5.83
C ILE A 186 -5.46 -16.60 -5.64
N LEU A 187 -4.37 -16.15 -6.23
CA LEU A 187 -3.04 -16.75 -6.10
C LEU A 187 -2.08 -15.63 -5.67
N ASP A 188 -1.37 -15.82 -4.55
CA ASP A 188 -0.39 -14.84 -4.04
C ASP A 188 0.99 -15.10 -4.68
N GLU A 189 1.46 -14.14 -5.47
CA GLU A 189 2.76 -14.14 -6.18
C GLU A 189 3.12 -15.44 -6.93
N PRO A 190 2.22 -16.02 -7.75
CA PRO A 190 2.48 -17.27 -8.47
C PRO A 190 3.62 -17.10 -9.48
N LYS A 191 4.54 -18.08 -9.52
CA LYS A 191 5.72 -18.10 -10.42
C LYS A 191 5.80 -19.47 -11.10
N LEU A 192 6.06 -19.53 -12.41
CA LEU A 192 6.23 -20.83 -13.09
C LEU A 192 7.52 -21.51 -12.66
N SER A 193 8.60 -20.74 -12.49
CA SER A 193 9.89 -21.22 -11.96
C SER A 193 9.85 -21.83 -10.54
N GLY A 194 8.75 -21.66 -9.80
CA GLY A 194 8.58 -22.16 -8.44
C GLY A 194 9.25 -21.30 -7.36
N GLU A 195 8.87 -21.56 -6.11
CA GLU A 195 9.32 -20.79 -4.95
C GLU A 195 10.36 -21.57 -4.13
N PHE A 196 11.60 -21.57 -4.58
CA PHE A 196 12.69 -22.23 -3.87
C PHE A 196 13.56 -21.22 -3.11
N PHE A 197 13.94 -21.59 -1.88
CA PHE A 197 14.73 -20.76 -0.98
C PHE A 197 15.83 -21.59 -0.30
N MET A 198 16.92 -20.90 0.03
CA MET A 198 17.95 -21.36 0.96
C MET A 198 18.08 -20.36 2.12
N VAL A 199 18.66 -20.80 3.23
CA VAL A 199 19.15 -19.90 4.27
C VAL A 199 20.56 -19.46 3.90
N ASN A 200 20.78 -18.14 3.78
CA ASN A 200 22.09 -17.58 3.47
C ASN A 200 23.02 -17.53 4.70
N GLU A 201 24.27 -17.09 4.53
CA GLU A 201 25.26 -16.98 5.61
C GLU A 201 24.80 -16.08 6.77
N GLN A 202 23.88 -15.14 6.51
CA GLN A 202 23.30 -14.23 7.48
C GLN A 202 22.04 -14.79 8.16
N GLY A 203 21.66 -16.05 7.91
CA GLY A 203 20.48 -16.68 8.50
C GLY A 203 19.14 -16.25 7.90
N SER A 204 19.16 -15.57 6.73
CA SER A 204 17.96 -15.02 6.07
C SER A 204 17.52 -15.88 4.89
N ASN A 205 16.23 -15.84 4.56
CA ASN A 205 15.69 -16.44 3.33
C ASN A 205 16.30 -15.76 2.10
N GLN A 206 16.87 -16.57 1.21
CA GLN A 206 17.34 -16.16 -0.10
C GLN A 206 16.67 -17.03 -1.16
N SER A 207 15.95 -16.41 -2.09
CA SER A 207 15.38 -17.13 -3.23
C SER A 207 16.50 -17.63 -4.16
N VAL A 208 16.34 -18.85 -4.67
CA VAL A 208 17.27 -19.53 -5.58
C VAL A 208 16.47 -20.29 -6.64
N PRO A 209 16.99 -20.52 -7.85
CA PRO A 209 16.36 -21.45 -8.80
C PRO A 209 16.60 -22.89 -8.36
N LEU A 210 15.75 -23.84 -8.78
CA LEU A 210 15.95 -25.29 -8.53
C LEU A 210 17.33 -25.79 -9.01
N SER A 211 17.84 -25.20 -10.09
CA SER A 211 19.17 -25.46 -10.66
C SER A 211 20.33 -25.15 -9.72
N HIS A 212 20.12 -24.38 -8.64
CA HIS A 212 21.12 -24.16 -7.59
C HIS A 212 21.58 -25.48 -6.94
N TRP A 213 20.68 -26.45 -6.77
CA TRP A 213 21.02 -27.76 -6.22
C TRP A 213 21.23 -28.83 -7.31
N THR A 214 20.41 -28.83 -8.36
CA THR A 214 20.37 -29.94 -9.33
C THR A 214 21.13 -29.66 -10.64
N GLY A 215 21.62 -28.44 -10.83
CA GLY A 215 22.30 -27.98 -12.05
C GLY A 215 21.37 -27.68 -13.25
N LYS A 216 20.05 -27.89 -13.13
CA LYS A 216 19.05 -27.68 -14.18
C LYS A 216 17.69 -27.28 -13.58
N ASP A 217 16.76 -26.76 -14.38
CA ASP A 217 15.38 -26.52 -13.91
C ASP A 217 14.58 -27.84 -13.82
N SER A 218 15.04 -28.79 -13.00
CA SER A 218 14.35 -30.06 -12.80
C SER A 218 14.84 -30.74 -11.52
N GLY A 219 13.91 -31.36 -10.79
CA GLY A 219 14.20 -32.21 -9.64
C GLY A 219 14.89 -33.51 -10.04
N LEU A 220 15.27 -34.29 -9.03
CA LEU A 220 15.81 -35.65 -9.23
C LEU A 220 14.66 -36.67 -9.29
N THR A 221 14.72 -37.54 -10.29
CA THR A 221 13.88 -38.74 -10.38
C THR A 221 14.48 -39.90 -9.58
N HIS A 222 13.64 -40.79 -9.06
CA HIS A 222 14.03 -42.09 -8.52
C HIS A 222 12.96 -43.14 -8.88
N ASP A 223 13.14 -44.41 -8.48
CA ASP A 223 12.36 -45.57 -8.94
C ASP A 223 10.82 -45.50 -8.79
N THR A 224 10.27 -44.50 -8.08
CA THR A 224 8.82 -44.28 -7.93
C THR A 224 8.35 -42.90 -8.39
N ILE A 225 9.22 -42.06 -8.97
CA ILE A 225 8.91 -40.73 -9.51
C ILE A 225 9.08 -40.77 -11.03
N THR A 226 8.05 -40.35 -11.75
CA THR A 226 8.12 -40.13 -13.21
C THR A 226 7.92 -38.65 -13.49
N HIS A 227 8.79 -38.05 -14.31
CA HIS A 227 8.66 -36.67 -14.76
C HIS A 227 8.16 -36.64 -16.20
N GLU A 228 6.86 -36.43 -16.39
CA GLU A 228 6.27 -36.17 -17.71
C GLU A 228 6.67 -34.80 -18.27
N TYR A 229 6.97 -33.84 -17.38
CA TYR A 229 7.44 -32.50 -17.75
C TYR A 229 8.96 -32.40 -17.57
N SER A 230 9.66 -32.04 -18.65
CA SER A 230 11.13 -31.99 -18.70
C SER A 230 11.75 -30.92 -17.81
N THR A 231 10.97 -29.91 -17.40
CA THR A 231 11.38 -28.87 -16.45
C THR A 231 10.31 -28.58 -15.40
N TYR A 232 10.70 -27.99 -14.26
CA TYR A 232 9.76 -27.56 -13.23
C TYR A 232 8.81 -26.48 -13.77
N THR A 233 9.35 -25.52 -14.54
CA THR A 233 8.56 -24.46 -15.18
C THR A 233 7.41 -25.00 -16.03
N GLU A 234 7.65 -26.01 -16.87
CA GLU A 234 6.59 -26.61 -17.69
C GLU A 234 5.59 -27.44 -16.87
N GLY A 235 6.05 -28.12 -15.82
CA GLY A 235 5.17 -28.81 -14.88
C GLY A 235 4.25 -27.86 -14.11
N ARG A 236 4.78 -26.72 -13.66
CA ARG A 236 4.01 -25.67 -12.98
C ARG A 236 3.01 -24.99 -13.93
N ALA A 237 3.40 -24.75 -15.19
CA ALA A 237 2.48 -24.27 -16.22
C ALA A 237 1.35 -25.27 -16.50
N ALA A 238 1.67 -26.57 -16.60
CA ALA A 238 0.67 -27.62 -16.75
C ALA A 238 -0.30 -27.69 -15.54
N PHE A 239 0.22 -27.55 -14.32
CA PHE A 239 -0.61 -27.48 -13.11
C PHE A 239 -1.65 -26.36 -13.18
N TYR A 240 -1.24 -25.13 -13.48
CA TYR A 240 -2.17 -23.99 -13.57
C TYR A 240 -3.21 -24.19 -14.68
N LYS A 241 -2.77 -24.57 -15.89
CA LYS A 241 -3.70 -24.85 -17.01
C LYS A 241 -4.69 -25.97 -16.67
N GLN A 242 -4.25 -27.01 -15.97
CA GLN A 242 -5.15 -28.08 -15.54
C GLN A 242 -6.10 -27.64 -14.44
N LEU A 243 -5.62 -26.94 -13.42
CA LEU A 243 -6.44 -26.38 -12.34
C LEU A 243 -7.56 -25.50 -12.89
N PHE A 244 -7.24 -24.57 -13.80
CA PHE A 244 -8.22 -23.66 -14.38
C PHE A 244 -9.23 -24.39 -15.26
N ARG A 245 -8.77 -25.23 -16.21
CA ARG A 245 -9.66 -25.96 -17.12
C ARG A 245 -10.56 -26.96 -16.39
N ARG A 246 -10.00 -27.75 -15.46
CA ARG A 246 -10.74 -28.79 -14.72
C ARG A 246 -11.74 -28.19 -13.74
N THR A 247 -11.42 -27.06 -13.10
CA THR A 247 -12.34 -26.37 -12.19
C THR A 247 -13.47 -25.65 -12.94
N ARG A 248 -13.19 -25.03 -14.09
CA ARG A 248 -14.23 -24.43 -14.96
C ARG A 248 -15.24 -25.46 -15.50
N GLN A 249 -14.91 -26.76 -15.55
CA GLN A 249 -15.90 -27.80 -15.87
C GLN A 249 -16.94 -28.03 -14.75
N GLU A 250 -16.59 -27.75 -13.49
CA GLU A 250 -17.50 -27.87 -12.34
C GLU A 250 -18.23 -26.54 -12.07
N TRP A 251 -17.53 -25.40 -12.23
CA TRP A 251 -18.06 -24.05 -12.05
C TRP A 251 -17.68 -23.16 -13.25
N PRO A 252 -18.48 -23.14 -14.35
CA PRO A 252 -18.14 -22.44 -15.59
C PRO A 252 -17.90 -20.93 -15.46
N GLY A 253 -18.53 -20.28 -14.47
CA GLY A 253 -18.38 -18.85 -14.19
C GLY A 253 -17.24 -18.49 -13.22
N MET A 254 -16.40 -19.45 -12.81
CA MET A 254 -15.34 -19.17 -11.84
C MET A 254 -14.24 -18.28 -12.43
N LYS A 255 -13.66 -17.43 -11.57
CA LYS A 255 -12.66 -16.43 -11.92
C LYS A 255 -11.30 -16.71 -11.30
N VAL A 256 -10.24 -16.41 -12.03
CA VAL A 256 -8.86 -16.50 -11.51
C VAL A 256 -8.34 -15.08 -11.32
N VAL A 257 -7.91 -14.75 -10.11
CA VAL A 257 -7.15 -13.55 -9.79
C VAL A 257 -5.73 -13.95 -9.42
N MET A 258 -4.73 -13.15 -9.79
CA MET A 258 -3.37 -13.28 -9.25
C MET A 258 -2.95 -11.94 -8.63
N GLU A 259 -2.50 -11.96 -7.39
CA GLU A 259 -1.69 -10.86 -6.85
C GLU A 259 -0.23 -11.11 -7.29
N GLN A 260 0.45 -10.08 -7.77
CA GLN A 260 1.88 -10.11 -8.08
C GLN A 260 2.55 -8.91 -7.40
N HIS A 261 3.86 -8.99 -7.16
CA HIS A 261 4.59 -7.83 -6.65
C HIS A 261 4.61 -6.72 -7.72
N ASP A 262 5.05 -7.02 -8.94
CA ASP A 262 4.87 -6.23 -10.15
C ASP A 262 4.21 -7.08 -11.25
N ILE A 263 3.01 -6.69 -11.69
CA ILE A 263 2.23 -7.49 -12.64
C ILE A 263 2.95 -7.73 -13.98
N TYR A 264 3.82 -6.81 -14.41
CA TYR A 264 4.58 -6.97 -15.64
C TYR A 264 5.77 -7.90 -15.42
N LYS A 265 6.66 -7.56 -14.48
CA LYS A 265 7.93 -8.27 -14.30
C LYS A 265 7.74 -9.71 -13.84
N ASP A 266 6.75 -9.94 -12.98
CA ASP A 266 6.59 -11.25 -12.32
C ASP A 266 5.67 -12.20 -13.08
N TRP A 267 4.88 -11.72 -14.06
CA TRP A 267 3.92 -12.55 -14.78
C TRP A 267 3.80 -12.27 -16.28
N ILE A 268 3.48 -11.04 -16.71
CA ILE A 268 3.33 -10.75 -18.15
C ILE A 268 4.64 -11.03 -18.90
N GLU A 269 5.79 -10.64 -18.34
CA GLU A 269 7.10 -10.90 -18.93
C GLU A 269 7.46 -12.40 -18.96
N GLU A 270 7.04 -13.20 -17.95
CA GLU A 270 7.26 -14.65 -17.91
C GLU A 270 6.42 -15.38 -18.98
N ILE A 271 5.18 -14.94 -19.23
CA ILE A 271 4.25 -15.71 -20.08
C ILE A 271 3.99 -15.16 -21.49
N LYS A 272 4.21 -13.87 -21.78
CA LYS A 272 3.78 -13.23 -23.05
C LYS A 272 4.25 -13.94 -24.33
N ASP A 273 5.48 -14.47 -24.32
CA ASP A 273 6.11 -15.11 -25.48
C ASP A 273 5.89 -16.65 -25.51
N ARG A 274 5.13 -17.20 -24.55
CA ARG A 274 4.77 -18.63 -24.51
C ARG A 274 3.63 -18.94 -25.46
N ALA A 275 3.68 -20.13 -26.08
CA ALA A 275 2.62 -20.63 -26.96
C ALA A 275 1.30 -20.97 -26.26
N ASP A 276 1.29 -21.03 -24.92
CA ASP A 276 0.15 -21.36 -24.05
C ASP A 276 -0.23 -20.19 -23.12
N SER A 277 0.18 -18.96 -23.44
CA SER A 277 -0.02 -17.75 -22.64
C SER A 277 -1.50 -17.47 -22.32
N GLU A 278 -2.40 -17.64 -23.30
CA GLU A 278 -3.85 -17.50 -23.12
C GLU A 278 -4.43 -18.54 -22.13
N GLU A 279 -3.88 -19.76 -22.06
CA GLU A 279 -4.34 -20.78 -21.10
C GLU A 279 -3.84 -20.52 -19.67
N LEU A 280 -2.74 -19.76 -19.53
CA LEU A 280 -2.10 -19.39 -18.26
C LEU A 280 -2.61 -18.07 -17.68
N MET A 281 -3.18 -17.19 -18.51
CA MET A 281 -3.62 -15.87 -18.09
C MET A 281 -4.79 -15.94 -17.09
N ALA A 282 -4.71 -15.12 -16.04
CA ALA A 282 -5.77 -14.93 -15.06
C ALA A 282 -6.88 -14.03 -15.63
N ASP A 283 -8.09 -14.12 -15.06
CA ASP A 283 -9.16 -13.17 -15.41
C ASP A 283 -8.80 -11.74 -14.95
N ALA A 284 -8.02 -11.57 -13.86
CA ALA A 284 -7.47 -10.28 -13.43
C ALA A 284 -6.11 -10.38 -12.72
N LEU A 285 -5.31 -9.32 -12.79
CA LEU A 285 -4.02 -9.17 -12.09
C LEU A 285 -4.03 -7.98 -11.12
N PHE A 286 -3.59 -8.18 -9.88
CA PHE A 286 -3.48 -7.12 -8.87
C PHE A 286 -2.04 -6.91 -8.45
N GLN A 287 -1.63 -5.65 -8.33
CA GLN A 287 -0.29 -5.29 -7.89
C GLN A 287 -0.22 -5.07 -6.38
N LYS A 288 0.79 -5.69 -5.77
CA LYS A 288 1.14 -5.55 -4.35
C LYS A 288 2.15 -4.42 -4.13
N ASP A 289 3.12 -4.23 -5.03
CA ASP A 289 4.13 -3.17 -4.90
C ASP A 289 3.53 -1.76 -4.98
N ALA A 290 4.18 -0.82 -4.29
CA ALA A 290 3.75 0.58 -4.23
C ALA A 290 3.95 1.30 -5.56
N GLY A 291 2.97 2.12 -5.93
CA GLY A 291 3.03 2.96 -7.13
C GLY A 291 1.89 2.68 -8.10
N THR A 292 2.06 3.17 -9.33
CA THR A 292 1.00 3.18 -10.35
C THR A 292 1.30 2.28 -11.55
N ALA A 293 2.38 1.50 -11.50
CA ALA A 293 2.84 0.66 -12.61
C ALA A 293 1.78 -0.32 -13.13
N PHE A 294 0.89 -0.79 -12.25
CA PHE A 294 -0.27 -1.62 -12.58
C PHE A 294 -1.16 -1.04 -13.70
N VAL A 295 -1.15 0.28 -13.90
CA VAL A 295 -1.76 0.96 -15.06
C VAL A 295 -0.76 1.78 -15.87
N ASP A 296 0.31 2.32 -15.29
CA ASP A 296 1.22 3.22 -16.02
C ASP A 296 2.32 2.52 -16.80
N ASN A 297 2.53 1.21 -16.61
CA ASN A 297 3.43 0.43 -17.45
C ASN A 297 2.68 -0.07 -18.69
N GLU A 298 2.88 0.59 -19.84
CA GLU A 298 2.27 0.17 -21.11
C GLU A 298 2.71 -1.24 -21.54
N GLN A 299 3.89 -1.71 -21.13
CA GLN A 299 4.40 -3.05 -21.46
C GLN A 299 3.51 -4.18 -20.92
N SER A 300 2.73 -3.90 -19.86
CA SER A 300 1.70 -4.82 -19.35
C SER A 300 0.63 -5.13 -20.41
N PHE A 301 0.33 -4.17 -21.29
CA PHE A 301 -0.79 -4.23 -22.23
C PHE A 301 -0.36 -4.48 -23.68
N ASP A 302 0.93 -4.30 -24.02
CA ASP A 302 1.49 -4.50 -25.37
C ASP A 302 1.20 -5.90 -25.97
N SER A 303 1.06 -6.93 -25.12
CA SER A 303 0.73 -8.30 -25.53
C SER A 303 -0.75 -8.52 -25.88
N GLY A 304 -1.65 -7.63 -25.44
CA GLY A 304 -3.09 -7.80 -25.54
C GLY A 304 -3.71 -8.85 -24.59
N LEU A 305 -2.92 -9.54 -23.76
CA LEU A 305 -3.39 -10.60 -22.86
C LEU A 305 -4.22 -10.08 -21.67
N ILE A 306 -4.04 -8.81 -21.31
CA ILE A 306 -4.68 -8.14 -20.16
C ILE A 306 -5.10 -6.73 -20.58
N THR A 307 -6.12 -6.15 -19.93
CA THR A 307 -6.63 -4.80 -20.23
C THR A 307 -6.66 -3.93 -18.96
N ARG A 308 -6.71 -2.61 -19.15
CA ARG A 308 -6.69 -1.62 -18.05
C ARG A 308 -7.83 -1.77 -17.03
N ASN A 309 -8.92 -2.44 -17.41
CA ASN A 309 -10.06 -2.76 -16.55
C ASN A 309 -10.03 -4.17 -15.92
N SER A 310 -9.05 -5.01 -16.28
CA SER A 310 -8.78 -6.32 -15.64
C SER A 310 -7.52 -6.29 -14.76
N VAL A 311 -7.00 -5.10 -14.46
CA VAL A 311 -5.91 -4.90 -13.50
C VAL A 311 -6.39 -4.13 -12.26
N GLY A 312 -5.61 -4.20 -11.18
CA GLY A 312 -5.84 -3.40 -9.99
C GLY A 312 -4.64 -3.36 -9.06
N ILE A 313 -4.86 -2.84 -7.86
CA ILE A 313 -3.87 -2.73 -6.80
C ILE A 313 -4.46 -3.21 -5.47
N THR A 314 -3.62 -3.80 -4.62
CA THR A 314 -3.98 -4.34 -3.30
C THR A 314 -3.07 -3.81 -2.18
N GLN A 315 -1.90 -3.24 -2.55
CA GLN A 315 -0.84 -2.67 -1.70
C GLN A 315 -1.28 -2.43 -0.25
N GLN A 316 -0.78 -3.29 0.64
CA GLN A 316 -1.23 -3.45 2.01
C GLN A 316 -0.56 -2.45 2.97
N ASP A 317 0.70 -2.08 2.73
CA ASP A 317 1.56 -1.30 3.64
C ASP A 317 1.37 0.22 3.58
N GLU A 318 0.82 0.73 2.47
CA GLU A 318 0.70 2.16 2.24
C GLU A 318 -0.47 2.80 3.01
N GLN A 319 -0.13 3.76 3.88
CA GLN A 319 -1.05 4.46 4.79
C GLN A 319 -1.17 5.95 4.46
N GLY A 320 -0.26 6.49 3.65
CA GLY A 320 -0.19 7.88 3.27
C GLY A 320 -1.42 8.30 2.45
N ASP A 321 -2.01 9.44 2.82
CA ASP A 321 -3.22 9.94 2.18
C ASP A 321 -3.01 10.26 0.70
N TYR A 322 -1.87 10.86 0.34
CA TYR A 322 -1.57 11.17 -1.06
C TYR A 322 -1.42 9.91 -1.90
N SER A 323 -0.63 8.93 -1.45
CA SER A 323 -0.42 7.67 -2.19
C SER A 323 -1.72 6.89 -2.37
N ASN A 324 -2.53 6.76 -1.31
CA ASN A 324 -3.83 6.08 -1.42
C ASN A 324 -4.80 6.82 -2.37
N ARG A 325 -4.83 8.16 -2.34
CA ARG A 325 -5.59 8.95 -3.34
C ARG A 325 -5.06 8.73 -4.75
N LEU A 326 -3.74 8.75 -4.95
CA LEU A 326 -3.11 8.52 -6.25
C LEU A 326 -3.48 7.13 -6.79
N TYR A 327 -3.39 6.08 -5.97
CA TYR A 327 -3.73 4.71 -6.39
C TYR A 327 -5.22 4.57 -6.74
N ALA A 328 -6.10 5.09 -5.88
CA ALA A 328 -7.55 5.10 -6.13
C ALA A 328 -7.91 5.87 -7.41
N ALA A 329 -7.34 7.07 -7.60
CA ALA A 329 -7.56 7.91 -8.77
C ALA A 329 -7.04 7.26 -10.06
N LYS A 330 -5.82 6.70 -10.02
CA LYS A 330 -5.19 6.05 -11.16
C LYS A 330 -5.87 4.75 -11.54
N ALA A 331 -6.39 3.99 -10.57
CA ALA A 331 -7.29 2.88 -10.84
C ALA A 331 -8.59 3.39 -11.51
N ALA A 332 -9.23 4.40 -10.91
CA ALA A 332 -10.54 4.87 -11.35
C ALA A 332 -10.54 5.44 -12.77
N VAL A 333 -9.59 6.32 -13.15
CA VAL A 333 -9.51 6.89 -14.52
C VAL A 333 -9.16 5.85 -15.60
N ASN A 334 -8.74 4.64 -15.20
CA ASN A 334 -8.43 3.52 -16.10
C ASN A 334 -9.51 2.41 -16.10
N GLY A 335 -10.52 2.50 -15.24
CA GLY A 335 -11.48 1.41 -15.01
C GLY A 335 -10.91 0.22 -14.24
N ALA A 336 -9.76 0.40 -13.61
CA ALA A 336 -9.07 -0.57 -12.76
C ALA A 336 -9.67 -0.59 -11.34
N TRP A 337 -9.13 -1.46 -10.47
CA TRP A 337 -9.71 -1.81 -9.17
C TRP A 337 -8.74 -1.58 -8.01
N TYR A 338 -9.25 -1.35 -6.79
CA TYR A 338 -8.44 -1.24 -5.57
C TYR A 338 -9.09 -2.01 -4.41
N ASN A 339 -8.48 -3.11 -3.96
CA ASN A 339 -9.05 -3.98 -2.93
C ASN A 339 -8.18 -4.10 -1.67
N TRP A 340 -8.67 -4.90 -0.72
CA TRP A 340 -7.88 -5.49 0.36
C TRP A 340 -7.58 -6.94 -0.03
N PHE A 341 -6.35 -7.40 0.23
CA PHE A 341 -5.93 -8.80 0.08
C PHE A 341 -4.88 -9.15 1.13
N CYS A 342 -4.91 -10.39 1.65
CA CYS A 342 -4.00 -10.98 2.64
C CYS A 342 -3.79 -10.23 3.99
N GLY A 343 -4.22 -8.96 4.11
CA GLY A 343 -4.07 -8.18 5.34
C GLY A 343 -4.19 -6.67 5.13
N THR A 344 -3.75 -5.94 6.16
CA THR A 344 -3.82 -4.47 6.26
C THR A 344 -2.42 -3.83 6.35
N GLY A 345 -1.40 -4.55 5.87
CA GLY A 345 0.00 -4.20 5.97
C GLY A 345 0.62 -4.45 7.34
N ASN A 346 1.93 -4.17 7.43
CA ASN A 346 2.83 -4.41 8.54
C ASN A 346 2.63 -3.47 9.75
N THR A 347 1.50 -2.78 9.82
CA THR A 347 1.16 -1.96 11.00
C THR A 347 0.79 -2.85 12.18
N SER A 348 1.35 -2.58 13.36
CA SER A 348 1.00 -3.32 14.59
C SER A 348 -0.48 -3.21 14.96
N ASP A 349 -1.11 -2.11 14.51
CA ASP A 349 -2.40 -1.66 15.01
C ASP A 349 -3.55 -2.12 14.12
N PHE A 350 -3.36 -2.30 12.80
CA PHE A 350 -4.44 -2.66 11.88
C PHE A 350 -4.79 -4.15 11.81
N ARG A 351 -4.42 -4.96 12.82
CA ARG A 351 -4.69 -6.42 12.87
C ARG A 351 -6.16 -6.86 12.72
N GLY A 352 -7.09 -5.93 12.53
CA GLY A 352 -8.44 -6.21 12.06
C GLY A 352 -9.05 -4.95 11.45
N ILE A 353 -10.08 -5.11 10.62
CA ILE A 353 -10.71 -4.01 9.90
C ILE A 353 -11.23 -2.93 10.84
N THR A 354 -11.65 -3.30 12.05
CA THR A 354 -12.10 -2.37 13.11
C THR A 354 -11.04 -1.35 13.54
N LYS A 355 -9.77 -1.56 13.20
CA LYS A 355 -8.64 -0.67 13.54
C LYS A 355 -8.20 0.22 12.38
N VAL A 356 -8.53 -0.13 11.14
CA VAL A 356 -8.24 0.70 9.95
C VAL A 356 -9.06 2.00 10.03
N PRO A 357 -8.47 3.19 9.82
CA PRO A 357 -9.20 4.46 9.87
C PRO A 357 -10.18 4.60 8.70
N ALA A 358 -11.27 5.33 8.93
CA ALA A 358 -12.36 5.51 7.95
C ALA A 358 -11.87 6.00 6.57
N ARG A 359 -10.87 6.89 6.54
CA ARG A 359 -10.24 7.39 5.30
C ARG A 359 -9.68 6.27 4.40
N LEU A 360 -8.98 5.29 4.98
CA LEU A 360 -8.37 4.17 4.25
C LEU A 360 -9.40 3.13 3.82
N LYS A 361 -10.50 3.01 4.56
CA LYS A 361 -11.65 2.18 4.18
C LYS A 361 -12.32 2.73 2.93
N LEU A 362 -12.69 4.01 2.97
CA LEU A 362 -13.43 4.63 1.88
C LEU A 362 -12.58 4.84 0.62
N ILE A 363 -11.32 5.25 0.74
CA ILE A 363 -10.49 5.58 -0.45
C ILE A 363 -10.31 4.40 -1.41
N ARG A 364 -10.20 3.17 -0.89
CA ARG A 364 -10.10 1.96 -1.71
C ARG A 364 -11.41 1.64 -2.44
N CYS A 365 -12.55 2.06 -1.90
CA CYS A 365 -13.86 1.80 -2.50
C CYS A 365 -14.11 2.62 -3.77
N LEU A 366 -13.58 3.85 -3.86
CA LEU A 366 -13.91 4.81 -4.93
C LEU A 366 -13.80 4.26 -6.37
N PRO A 367 -12.66 3.69 -6.83
CA PRO A 367 -12.58 3.12 -8.18
C PRO A 367 -13.61 2.01 -8.42
N ASN A 368 -13.80 1.14 -7.42
CA ASN A 368 -14.71 0.00 -7.51
C ASN A 368 -16.17 0.46 -7.57
N TRP A 369 -16.56 1.42 -6.74
CA TRP A 369 -17.90 1.98 -6.71
C TRP A 369 -18.20 2.80 -7.98
N ASP A 370 -17.23 3.51 -8.54
CA ASP A 370 -17.40 4.17 -9.84
C ASP A 370 -17.57 3.15 -10.99
N ASN A 371 -16.86 2.01 -10.95
CA ASN A 371 -17.07 0.90 -11.88
C ASN A 371 -18.47 0.29 -11.74
N LEU A 372 -18.90 -0.02 -10.50
CA LEU A 372 -20.20 -0.63 -10.20
C LEU A 372 -21.39 0.31 -10.50
N ASN A 373 -21.23 1.62 -10.27
CA ASN A 373 -22.20 2.64 -10.69
C ASN A 373 -22.15 2.93 -12.21
N SER A 374 -21.34 2.20 -12.99
CA SER A 374 -21.16 2.40 -14.44
C SER A 374 -20.77 3.82 -14.85
N VAL A 375 -19.97 4.51 -14.03
CA VAL A 375 -19.49 5.86 -14.32
C VAL A 375 -18.55 5.83 -15.52
N SER A 376 -18.84 6.61 -16.56
CA SER A 376 -18.01 6.73 -17.76
C SER A 376 -16.58 7.13 -17.43
N LEU A 377 -15.57 6.56 -18.11
CA LEU A 377 -14.18 6.99 -17.93
C LEU A 377 -13.95 8.45 -18.35
N TYR A 378 -14.77 9.00 -19.25
CA TYR A 378 -14.73 10.42 -19.61
C TYR A 378 -15.22 11.35 -18.50
N ASP A 379 -16.01 10.83 -17.56
CA ASP A 379 -16.53 11.56 -16.41
C ASP A 379 -15.63 11.40 -15.16
N ARG A 380 -14.43 10.82 -15.31
CA ARG A 380 -13.47 10.58 -14.21
C ARG A 380 -12.19 11.37 -14.47
N GLU A 381 -11.81 12.21 -13.53
CA GLU A 381 -10.65 13.09 -13.66
C GLU A 381 -9.69 12.95 -12.47
N TRP A 382 -8.39 12.96 -12.76
CA TRP A 382 -7.31 13.12 -11.78
C TRP A 382 -6.37 14.22 -12.25
N ASN A 383 -6.34 15.34 -11.52
CA ASN A 383 -5.52 16.51 -11.88
C ASN A 383 -4.13 16.52 -11.20
N GLY A 384 -3.81 15.51 -10.38
CA GLY A 384 -2.60 15.45 -9.56
C GLY A 384 -2.81 15.72 -8.07
N GLU A 385 -3.94 16.32 -7.69
CA GLU A 385 -4.29 16.63 -6.29
C GLU A 385 -5.68 16.11 -5.90
N VAL A 386 -6.64 16.26 -6.82
CA VAL A 386 -8.06 15.90 -6.66
C VAL A 386 -8.45 14.84 -7.67
N TYR A 387 -9.13 13.80 -7.16
CA TYR A 387 -9.91 12.87 -7.97
C TYR A 387 -11.38 13.29 -7.92
N GLN A 388 -12.05 13.27 -9.06
CA GLN A 388 -13.49 13.54 -9.13
C GLN A 388 -14.19 12.72 -10.21
N SER A 389 -15.45 12.39 -9.94
CA SER A 389 -16.40 11.82 -10.90
C SER A 389 -17.83 12.22 -10.56
N THR A 390 -18.82 11.78 -11.36
CA THR A 390 -20.25 12.00 -11.06
C THR A 390 -20.75 11.28 -9.79
N LYS A 391 -19.95 10.39 -9.20
CA LYS A 391 -20.31 9.61 -8.00
C LYS A 391 -19.28 9.70 -6.87
N SER A 392 -18.04 10.10 -7.15
CA SER A 392 -16.92 10.06 -6.20
C SER A 392 -16.08 11.34 -6.20
N TYR A 393 -15.46 11.65 -5.07
CA TYR A 393 -14.52 12.75 -4.93
C TYR A 393 -13.47 12.44 -3.85
N ALA A 394 -12.21 12.77 -4.10
CA ALA A 394 -11.14 12.67 -3.11
C ALA A 394 -10.10 13.79 -3.25
N SER A 395 -9.86 14.51 -2.17
CA SER A 395 -8.88 15.59 -2.05
C SER A 395 -8.08 15.48 -0.73
N SER A 396 -7.24 16.48 -0.44
CA SER A 396 -6.63 16.69 0.88
C SER A 396 -7.65 16.89 2.01
N ASP A 397 -8.86 17.36 1.70
CA ASP A 397 -9.82 17.88 2.67
C ASP A 397 -11.03 16.97 2.89
N ILE A 398 -11.38 16.14 1.90
CA ILE A 398 -12.50 15.20 2.00
C ILE A 398 -12.33 14.02 1.05
N ILE A 399 -12.91 12.88 1.43
CA ILE A 399 -13.18 11.75 0.55
C ILE A 399 -14.67 11.44 0.65
N TYR A 400 -15.39 11.35 -0.46
CA TYR A 400 -16.77 10.86 -0.48
C TYR A 400 -17.10 10.05 -1.74
N SER A 401 -18.07 9.14 -1.65
CA SER A 401 -18.55 8.35 -2.78
C SER A 401 -19.98 7.83 -2.56
N ARG A 402 -20.72 7.54 -3.64
CA ARG A 402 -22.09 7.00 -3.62
C ARG A 402 -22.06 5.48 -3.68
N HIS A 403 -22.60 4.83 -2.65
CA HIS A 403 -22.57 3.37 -2.54
C HIS A 403 -23.50 2.70 -3.56
N PRO A 404 -22.99 1.81 -4.42
CA PRO A 404 -23.68 1.34 -5.63
C PRO A 404 -24.97 0.56 -5.37
N LYS A 405 -25.13 -0.03 -4.18
CA LYS A 405 -26.32 -0.84 -3.82
C LYS A 405 -27.36 -0.11 -2.97
N SER A 406 -27.07 1.09 -2.47
CA SER A 406 -27.97 1.80 -1.54
C SER A 406 -28.16 3.28 -1.83
N GLY A 407 -27.47 3.86 -2.82
CA GLY A 407 -27.55 5.29 -3.18
C GLY A 407 -26.92 6.25 -2.16
N LYS A 408 -26.78 5.82 -0.89
CA LYS A 408 -26.24 6.61 0.22
C LYS A 408 -24.84 7.14 -0.08
N VAL A 409 -24.58 8.38 0.34
CA VAL A 409 -23.26 9.01 0.23
C VAL A 409 -22.45 8.67 1.47
N PHE A 410 -21.31 8.00 1.31
CA PHE A 410 -20.35 7.78 2.38
C PHE A 410 -19.28 8.87 2.30
N ALA A 411 -18.90 9.45 3.42
CA ALA A 411 -17.88 10.51 3.47
C ALA A 411 -16.96 10.42 4.68
N VAL A 412 -15.76 10.98 4.53
CA VAL A 412 -14.78 11.22 5.59
C VAL A 412 -14.18 12.61 5.36
N PHE A 413 -14.48 13.54 6.25
CA PHE A 413 -13.87 14.88 6.26
C PHE A 413 -12.45 14.77 6.82
N LEU A 414 -11.44 15.11 6.03
CA LEU A 414 -10.02 15.11 6.42
C LEU A 414 -9.58 16.46 6.99
N THR A 415 -10.30 17.53 6.67
CA THR A 415 -10.18 18.85 7.31
C THR A 415 -11.58 19.47 7.48
N PRO A 416 -11.72 20.52 8.31
CA PRO A 416 -12.96 21.32 8.38
C PRO A 416 -13.29 22.09 7.09
N SER A 417 -12.38 22.13 6.10
CA SER A 417 -12.60 22.77 4.81
C SER A 417 -13.28 21.85 3.79
N GLY A 418 -13.38 20.55 4.09
CA GLY A 418 -14.03 19.55 3.23
C GLY A 418 -15.50 19.84 2.98
N VAL A 419 -15.96 19.55 1.75
CA VAL A 419 -17.34 19.76 1.31
C VAL A 419 -17.81 18.52 0.55
N VAL A 420 -18.94 17.94 0.97
CA VAL A 420 -19.66 16.97 0.12
C VAL A 420 -20.57 17.77 -0.81
N LYS A 421 -20.50 17.50 -2.11
CA LYS A 421 -21.45 18.04 -3.10
C LYS A 421 -22.53 17.02 -3.42
N LEU A 422 -23.78 17.44 -3.22
CA LEU A 422 -24.97 16.71 -3.64
C LEU A 422 -25.16 16.83 -5.16
N ASN A 423 -25.86 15.89 -5.77
CA ASN A 423 -26.34 16.07 -7.14
C ASN A 423 -27.47 17.13 -7.15
N ALA A 424 -27.83 17.61 -8.34
CA ALA A 424 -29.06 18.38 -8.49
C ALA A 424 -30.27 17.60 -7.92
N ASP A 425 -31.17 18.33 -7.24
CA ASP A 425 -32.40 17.84 -6.62
C ASP A 425 -32.25 16.82 -5.47
N GLU A 426 -31.03 16.45 -5.07
CA GLU A 426 -30.78 15.67 -3.86
C GLU A 426 -30.90 16.54 -2.59
N THR A 427 -31.63 16.02 -1.60
CA THR A 427 -31.67 16.58 -0.24
C THR A 427 -31.27 15.51 0.78
N VAL A 428 -30.60 15.90 1.88
CA VAL A 428 -30.22 14.98 2.95
C VAL A 428 -31.44 14.69 3.83
N THR A 429 -31.83 13.43 3.93
CA THR A 429 -32.95 12.96 4.75
C THR A 429 -32.51 12.34 6.08
N SER A 430 -31.25 11.92 6.19
CA SER A 430 -30.65 11.44 7.45
C SER A 430 -29.12 11.54 7.41
N VAL A 431 -28.51 11.95 8.53
CA VAL A 431 -27.07 11.91 8.77
C VAL A 431 -26.76 10.85 9.82
N ARG A 432 -25.89 9.89 9.50
CA ARG A 432 -25.46 8.83 10.44
C ARG A 432 -23.95 8.82 10.56
N CYS A 433 -23.47 8.80 11.81
CA CYS A 433 -22.07 8.51 12.09
C CYS A 433 -21.79 7.00 11.96
N THR A 434 -20.59 6.65 11.50
CA THR A 434 -20.16 5.25 11.42
C THR A 434 -19.40 4.77 12.66
N ASN A 435 -19.55 3.49 12.99
CA ASN A 435 -18.67 2.77 13.92
C ASN A 435 -17.38 2.28 13.25
N SER A 436 -16.60 1.48 13.99
CA SER A 436 -15.35 0.85 13.52
C SER A 436 -15.52 -0.07 12.31
N PHE A 437 -16.70 -0.62 12.02
CA PHE A 437 -17.00 -1.40 10.82
C PHE A 437 -17.47 -0.53 9.64
N PHE A 438 -17.44 0.80 9.76
CA PHE A 438 -18.00 1.73 8.77
C PHE A 438 -19.53 1.55 8.58
N VAL A 439 -20.20 0.98 9.59
CA VAL A 439 -21.66 0.78 9.67
C VAL A 439 -22.28 1.92 10.48
N GLU A 440 -23.48 2.38 10.10
CA GLU A 440 -24.26 3.38 10.84
C GLU A 440 -24.44 2.98 12.32
N SER A 441 -24.12 3.88 13.26
CA SER A 441 -24.19 3.57 14.69
C SER A 441 -24.71 4.69 15.59
N GLY A 442 -24.77 5.92 15.10
CA GLY A 442 -25.26 7.07 15.87
C GLY A 442 -25.80 8.15 14.96
N ASP A 443 -26.53 9.09 15.53
CA ASP A 443 -26.88 10.34 14.84
C ASP A 443 -25.59 11.12 14.55
N GLY A 444 -25.56 11.82 13.41
CA GLY A 444 -24.48 12.74 13.04
C GLY A 444 -24.99 14.12 12.63
N SER A 445 -26.28 14.40 12.82
CA SER A 445 -26.93 15.62 12.35
C SER A 445 -26.34 16.89 13.01
N ASP A 446 -25.87 16.79 14.26
CA ASP A 446 -25.23 17.89 14.99
C ASP A 446 -23.74 18.11 14.61
N ASP A 447 -23.11 17.18 13.88
CA ASP A 447 -21.69 17.29 13.49
C ASP A 447 -21.50 18.09 12.18
N VAL A 448 -22.57 18.28 11.39
CA VAL A 448 -22.53 18.82 10.03
C VAL A 448 -23.62 19.87 9.79
N THR A 449 -23.33 20.85 8.94
CA THR A 449 -24.33 21.76 8.39
C THR A 449 -24.64 21.37 6.94
N VAL A 450 -25.92 21.34 6.56
CA VAL A 450 -26.38 21.19 5.16
C VAL A 450 -26.89 22.54 4.68
N VAL A 451 -26.30 23.09 3.63
CA VAL A 451 -26.65 24.40 3.05
C VAL A 451 -26.71 24.29 1.53
N GLY A 452 -27.93 24.28 0.98
CA GLY A 452 -28.14 24.07 -0.45
C GLY A 452 -27.67 22.68 -0.89
N ASP A 453 -26.73 22.63 -1.84
CA ASP A 453 -26.12 21.42 -2.38
C ASP A 453 -24.86 20.97 -1.59
N GLU A 454 -24.51 21.65 -0.49
CA GLU A 454 -23.29 21.41 0.27
C GLU A 454 -23.55 20.81 1.66
N ILE A 455 -22.76 19.79 2.01
CA ILE A 455 -22.60 19.34 3.40
C ILE A 455 -21.19 19.71 3.87
N ARG A 456 -21.10 20.38 5.03
CA ARG A 456 -19.84 20.84 5.64
C ARG A 456 -19.74 20.36 7.07
N LEU A 457 -18.52 20.06 7.52
CA LEU A 457 -18.27 19.69 8.92
C LEU A 457 -18.31 20.93 9.82
N GLU A 458 -19.21 20.93 10.79
CA GLU A 458 -19.33 22.00 11.78
C GLU A 458 -18.45 21.71 13.01
N ASN A 459 -18.47 20.46 13.47
CA ASN A 459 -17.69 20.02 14.62
C ASN A 459 -16.27 19.55 14.23
N LYS A 460 -15.28 20.43 14.41
CA LYS A 460 -13.87 20.17 14.05
C LYS A 460 -13.22 19.00 14.78
N ASP A 461 -13.73 18.61 15.94
CA ASP A 461 -13.20 17.48 16.72
C ASP A 461 -13.54 16.12 16.08
N GLN A 462 -14.39 16.10 15.04
CA GLN A 462 -14.82 14.91 14.31
C GLN A 462 -14.05 14.65 13.01
N VAL A 463 -13.00 15.43 12.73
CA VAL A 463 -12.13 15.20 11.56
C VAL A 463 -11.59 13.77 11.56
N GLY A 464 -11.69 13.08 10.42
CA GLY A 464 -11.33 11.68 10.24
C GLY A 464 -12.43 10.67 10.60
N ARG A 465 -13.57 11.11 11.15
CA ARG A 465 -14.75 10.26 11.39
C ARG A 465 -15.51 9.98 10.09
N GLY A 466 -16.12 8.80 10.03
CA GLY A 466 -16.96 8.38 8.92
C GLY A 466 -18.42 8.81 9.08
N TYR A 467 -19.01 9.25 7.98
CA TYR A 467 -20.40 9.67 7.87
C TYR A 467 -21.09 8.93 6.71
N ILE A 468 -22.38 8.65 6.89
CA ILE A 468 -23.27 8.12 5.86
C ILE A 468 -24.49 9.03 5.79
N PHE A 469 -24.75 9.56 4.59
CA PHE A 469 -25.89 10.41 4.29
C PHE A 469 -26.91 9.62 3.48
N THR A 470 -28.15 9.59 3.97
CA THR A 470 -29.30 9.17 3.15
C THR A 470 -29.77 10.39 2.37
N VAL A 471 -29.86 10.26 1.05
CA VAL A 471 -30.26 11.35 0.14
C VAL A 471 -31.56 11.02 -0.58
N SER A 472 -32.33 12.04 -0.95
CA SER A 472 -33.62 11.90 -1.64
C SER A 472 -33.47 11.65 -3.15
N SER A 473 -32.88 10.52 -3.54
CA SER A 473 -32.78 10.10 -4.95
C SER A 473 -33.70 8.92 -5.32
N ASP A 474 -34.05 8.05 -4.36
CA ASP A 474 -34.56 6.72 -4.67
C ASP A 474 -35.94 6.39 -4.08
N ALA A 475 -36.97 6.92 -4.72
CA ALA A 475 -38.32 6.34 -4.66
C ALA A 475 -38.47 5.18 -5.68
N VAL A 476 -37.46 4.31 -5.79
CA VAL A 476 -37.49 3.05 -6.55
C VAL A 476 -36.92 1.95 -5.66
N GLY A 477 -37.68 0.87 -5.48
CA GLY A 477 -37.53 0.02 -4.30
C GLY A 477 -36.42 -1.03 -4.37
N ASN A 478 -35.70 -1.17 -3.26
CA ASN A 478 -35.34 -2.47 -2.70
C ASN A 478 -35.21 -2.36 -1.18
N THR A 479 -36.25 -2.79 -0.46
CA THR A 479 -36.29 -2.75 1.01
C THR A 479 -35.38 -3.83 1.59
N ILE A 480 -34.12 -3.50 1.88
CA ILE A 480 -33.28 -4.32 2.76
C ILE A 480 -33.78 -4.11 4.19
N THR A 481 -34.35 -5.17 4.77
CA THR A 481 -34.88 -5.16 6.14
C THR A 481 -33.75 -5.04 7.16
N THR A 482 -33.40 -3.82 7.57
CA THR A 482 -32.55 -3.59 8.74
C THR A 482 -33.34 -3.96 10.00
N GLY A 483 -32.97 -5.05 10.65
CA GLY A 483 -33.57 -5.46 11.92
C GLY A 483 -33.20 -4.48 13.04
N THR A 484 -34.14 -3.64 13.45
CA THR A 484 -34.04 -2.82 14.67
C THR A 484 -34.95 -3.38 15.75
N GLU A 485 -34.43 -3.52 16.97
CA GLU A 485 -35.16 -4.05 18.12
C GLU A 485 -36.36 -3.17 18.53
N THR A 486 -37.36 -3.81 19.12
CA THR A 486 -38.69 -3.24 19.37
C THR A 486 -38.78 -2.34 20.60
N GLY A 487 -39.53 -1.23 20.51
CA GLY A 487 -40.04 -0.55 21.71
C GLY A 487 -40.86 0.74 21.49
N GLY A 488 -42.19 0.67 21.65
CA GLY A 488 -42.91 1.74 22.40
C GLY A 488 -43.74 2.84 21.69
N THR A 489 -44.78 2.45 20.93
CA THR A 489 -46.16 3.05 20.97
C THR A 489 -46.47 4.56 20.73
N SER A 490 -47.48 4.79 19.86
CA SER A 490 -48.36 5.99 19.71
C SER A 490 -47.70 7.28 19.17
N GLY A 491 -48.26 8.12 18.28
CA GLY A 491 -49.53 8.20 17.52
C GLY A 491 -49.60 9.61 16.87
N ARG A 492 -50.53 10.05 16.00
CA ARG A 492 -51.72 9.51 15.28
C ARG A 492 -52.09 10.58 14.20
N GLU A 493 -53.07 10.31 13.31
CA GLU A 493 -53.82 11.32 12.48
C GLU A 493 -53.06 11.84 11.21
N THR A 494 -53.45 11.47 9.98
CA THR A 494 -54.51 12.01 9.05
C THR A 494 -54.19 13.40 8.48
N SER A 495 -54.52 13.78 7.23
CA SER A 495 -55.02 13.09 6.02
C SER A 495 -54.97 14.07 4.83
N ASP A 496 -55.25 13.58 3.60
CA ASP A 496 -55.63 14.38 2.41
C ASP A 496 -54.57 15.32 1.78
N GLY A 497 -54.50 15.52 0.46
CA GLY A 497 -55.21 14.88 -0.66
C GLY A 497 -55.06 15.67 -1.97
N MET A 498 -55.33 15.02 -3.12
CA MET A 498 -55.47 15.59 -4.48
C MET A 498 -54.22 16.22 -5.16
N LYS A 499 -54.13 16.33 -6.50
CA LYS A 499 -54.60 15.51 -7.66
C LYS A 499 -54.10 16.17 -8.97
N ASP A 500 -53.80 15.39 -10.01
CA ASP A 500 -53.77 15.79 -11.45
C ASP A 500 -52.71 16.88 -11.85
N THR A 501 -52.14 16.96 -13.07
CA THR A 501 -52.40 16.32 -14.37
C THR A 501 -51.16 16.38 -15.30
N THR A 502 -51.05 15.43 -16.24
CA THR A 502 -50.57 15.48 -17.66
C THR A 502 -49.90 16.77 -18.23
N GLU A 503 -48.99 16.76 -19.23
CA GLU A 503 -48.85 15.91 -20.44
C GLU A 503 -47.56 16.25 -21.28
N VAL A 504 -47.30 15.49 -22.38
CA VAL A 504 -46.47 15.84 -23.59
C VAL A 504 -44.97 16.15 -23.37
N SER A 505 -43.98 15.30 -23.71
CA SER A 505 -43.57 14.63 -24.96
C SER A 505 -42.91 15.51 -26.04
N GLY A 506 -41.68 15.18 -26.46
CA GLY A 506 -41.02 15.75 -27.64
C GLY A 506 -39.61 15.17 -27.87
N THR A 507 -39.39 14.55 -29.04
CA THR A 507 -38.12 13.91 -29.44
C THR A 507 -37.29 14.79 -30.37
N ASP A 508 -35.98 14.51 -30.48
CA ASP A 508 -35.21 14.36 -31.75
C ASP A 508 -33.75 14.86 -31.68
N TYR A 509 -32.82 13.90 -31.80
CA TYR A 509 -31.53 14.03 -32.49
C TYR A 509 -31.81 13.94 -34.01
N PRO A 510 -30.98 14.47 -34.96
CA PRO A 510 -29.56 14.10 -35.06
C PRO A 510 -28.59 15.10 -35.76
N GLY A 511 -27.33 14.68 -35.92
CA GLY A 511 -26.50 15.09 -37.07
C GLY A 511 -25.15 15.70 -36.72
N GLY A 512 -24.06 14.92 -36.86
CA GLY A 512 -22.69 15.43 -36.84
C GLY A 512 -22.06 15.46 -38.24
N GLU A 513 -21.03 16.29 -38.42
CA GLU A 513 -20.05 16.12 -39.50
C GLU A 513 -18.62 16.13 -38.93
N VAL A 514 -17.83 15.12 -39.31
CA VAL A 514 -16.41 15.01 -38.96
C VAL A 514 -15.57 15.50 -40.14
N ARG A 515 -14.70 16.49 -39.91
CA ARG A 515 -13.63 16.85 -40.86
C ARG A 515 -12.25 16.49 -40.30
N LYS A 516 -11.63 15.47 -40.90
CA LYS A 516 -10.19 15.17 -40.73
C LYS A 516 -9.35 16.29 -41.34
N ILE A 517 -8.37 16.78 -40.61
CA ILE A 517 -7.14 17.38 -41.17
C ILE A 517 -5.96 16.72 -40.45
N ALA A 518 -4.97 16.26 -41.22
CA ALA A 518 -3.79 15.59 -40.71
C ALA A 518 -2.72 16.60 -40.26
N TYR A 519 -1.98 16.27 -39.21
CA TYR A 519 -0.78 17.02 -38.81
C TYR A 519 0.48 16.30 -39.27
N THR A 520 1.27 16.96 -40.13
CA THR A 520 2.66 16.60 -40.41
C THR A 520 3.57 17.11 -39.29
N SER A 521 4.59 16.31 -38.94
CA SER A 521 5.58 16.68 -37.93
C SER A 521 6.54 17.76 -38.43
N GLN A 522 6.76 18.78 -37.61
CA GLN A 522 7.92 19.67 -37.74
C GLN A 522 8.57 19.90 -36.38
N THR A 523 9.90 19.78 -36.38
CA THR A 523 10.77 19.94 -35.22
C THR A 523 11.05 21.41 -34.94
N MET A 524 11.02 21.83 -33.68
CA MET A 524 11.64 23.09 -33.24
C MET A 524 12.56 22.84 -32.04
N LYS A 525 13.79 23.35 -32.14
CA LYS A 525 14.74 23.50 -31.03
C LYS A 525 14.77 24.98 -30.63
N GLU A 526 14.75 25.28 -29.34
CA GLU A 526 15.45 26.38 -28.63
C GLU A 526 15.03 26.31 -27.15
N LYS A 527 15.92 26.11 -26.15
CA LYS A 527 16.91 27.04 -25.56
C LYS A 527 16.33 28.40 -25.12
N GLY A 528 16.07 28.56 -23.83
CA GLY A 528 15.81 29.88 -23.23
C GLY A 528 15.45 29.87 -21.74
N VAL A 529 16.47 30.10 -20.89
CA VAL A 529 16.40 30.77 -19.56
C VAL A 529 15.15 30.55 -18.69
N PHE A 530 15.26 29.73 -17.63
CA PHE A 530 14.33 29.80 -16.49
C PHE A 530 14.73 30.96 -15.56
N ALA A 531 13.73 31.76 -15.18
CA ALA A 531 13.93 33.01 -14.46
C ALA A 531 14.17 32.81 -12.94
N ARG A 532 14.81 33.82 -12.37
CA ARG A 532 15.10 34.04 -10.94
C ARG A 532 13.82 33.97 -10.08
N MET A 533 13.87 33.31 -8.92
CA MET A 533 12.79 33.47 -7.92
C MET A 533 12.67 34.95 -7.51
N PRO A 534 11.46 35.51 -7.39
CA PRO A 534 11.25 36.79 -6.73
C PRO A 534 11.53 36.65 -5.23
N THR A 535 12.43 37.47 -4.71
CA THR A 535 12.42 37.82 -3.29
C THR A 535 11.28 38.79 -3.06
N ASP A 536 10.16 38.34 -2.51
CA ASP A 536 9.16 39.23 -1.88
C ASP A 536 8.41 38.52 -0.75
N GLN A 537 8.06 39.29 0.27
CA GLN A 537 7.32 38.81 1.44
C GLN A 537 5.80 38.82 1.19
N GLN A 538 5.10 37.84 1.78
CA GLN A 538 3.67 37.83 2.06
C GLN A 538 2.69 38.08 0.89
N THR A 539 2.04 37.01 0.42
CA THR A 539 0.56 36.88 0.43
C THR A 539 0.09 35.51 -0.13
N GLY A 540 -0.83 34.84 0.58
CA GLY A 540 -1.93 34.04 0.02
C GLY A 540 -1.69 32.84 -0.93
N GLY A 541 -0.47 32.45 -1.27
CA GLY A 541 -0.21 31.33 -2.19
C GLY A 541 -0.13 29.95 -1.52
N THR A 542 -0.67 28.92 -2.17
CA THR A 542 -0.44 27.51 -1.80
C THR A 542 1.01 27.12 -2.11
N SER A 543 1.78 26.77 -1.07
CA SER A 543 3.13 26.22 -1.24
C SER A 543 3.07 24.79 -1.80
N VAL A 544 3.18 24.66 -3.12
CA VAL A 544 3.25 23.35 -3.80
C VAL A 544 4.59 22.68 -3.51
N TRP A 545 4.57 21.41 -3.11
CA TRP A 545 5.80 20.62 -2.95
C TRP A 545 6.39 20.26 -4.31
N GLN A 546 7.60 20.74 -4.58
CA GLN A 546 8.34 20.40 -5.79
C GLN A 546 9.31 19.23 -5.54
N GLN A 547 9.23 18.17 -6.36
CA GLN A 547 10.26 17.13 -6.36
C GLN A 547 11.58 17.67 -6.92
N VAL A 548 12.65 17.59 -6.14
CA VAL A 548 14.01 17.87 -6.62
C VAL A 548 14.77 16.55 -6.81
N PRO A 549 15.24 16.24 -8.04
CA PRO A 549 16.00 15.02 -8.28
C PRO A 549 17.45 15.15 -7.76
N LEU A 550 17.83 14.28 -6.83
CA LEU A 550 19.22 14.10 -6.39
C LEU A 550 20.12 13.37 -7.42
N ARG A 551 19.51 12.84 -8.50
CA ARG A 551 20.19 12.22 -9.65
C ARG A 551 20.23 13.19 -10.82
N THR A 552 21.36 13.23 -11.51
CA THR A 552 21.47 13.96 -12.79
C THR A 552 20.54 13.37 -13.84
N ALA A 553 20.08 14.20 -14.79
CA ALA A 553 19.27 13.74 -15.91
C ALA A 553 19.95 12.62 -16.73
N ALA A 554 21.28 12.63 -16.82
CA ALA A 554 22.07 11.59 -17.47
C ALA A 554 21.99 10.24 -16.72
N GLN A 555 22.10 10.23 -15.39
CA GLN A 555 21.92 9.00 -14.59
C GLN A 555 20.50 8.45 -14.70
N LYS A 556 19.47 9.34 -14.73
CA LYS A 556 18.08 8.93 -14.96
C LYS A 556 17.88 8.33 -16.36
N ALA A 557 18.45 8.95 -17.39
CA ALA A 557 18.36 8.48 -18.78
C ALA A 557 19.14 7.19 -19.05
N ALA A 558 20.22 6.93 -18.31
CA ALA A 558 21.04 5.72 -18.43
C ALA A 558 20.44 4.48 -17.76
N GLY A 559 19.19 4.53 -17.29
CA GLY A 559 18.53 3.40 -16.61
C GLY A 559 19.17 3.00 -15.28
N LEU A 560 20.03 3.86 -14.70
CA LEU A 560 20.65 3.60 -13.40
C LEU A 560 19.60 3.70 -12.30
N PHE A 561 19.04 2.55 -11.93
CA PHE A 561 18.28 2.39 -10.69
C PHE A 561 19.09 2.96 -9.52
N GLY A 562 18.45 3.76 -8.67
CA GLY A 562 19.08 4.19 -7.42
C GLY A 562 19.09 2.99 -6.49
N GLY A 563 20.17 2.20 -6.51
CA GLY A 563 20.37 1.09 -5.58
C GLY A 563 20.69 1.57 -4.16
N GLU A 564 21.34 0.71 -3.38
CA GLU A 564 21.83 0.89 -1.99
C GLU A 564 22.55 2.21 -1.65
N GLY A 565 22.81 3.08 -2.63
CA GLY A 565 23.64 4.28 -2.55
C GLY A 565 23.06 5.51 -1.83
N MET A 566 21.75 5.56 -1.52
CA MET A 566 21.08 6.64 -0.75
C MET A 566 19.71 6.18 -0.21
N GLN A 567 19.61 5.06 0.52
CA GLN A 567 18.30 4.50 0.90
C GLN A 567 17.60 5.34 1.98
N ASN A 568 18.34 5.78 2.98
CA ASN A 568 17.81 6.49 4.15
C ASN A 568 18.35 7.92 4.22
N LEU A 569 17.50 8.91 3.95
CA LEU A 569 17.77 10.31 4.27
C LEU A 569 17.57 10.52 5.78
N TYR A 570 18.63 10.77 6.53
CA TYR A 570 18.54 10.93 7.99
C TYR A 570 18.28 12.37 8.43
N SER A 571 18.84 13.36 7.73
CA SER A 571 18.74 14.75 8.17
C SER A 571 18.95 15.74 7.02
N ILE A 572 18.23 16.86 7.09
CA ILE A 572 18.36 18.02 6.22
C ILE A 572 18.33 19.29 7.08
N SER A 573 19.20 20.26 6.80
CA SER A 573 19.34 21.50 7.57
C SER A 573 19.74 22.66 6.67
N TYR A 574 19.13 23.82 6.83
CA TYR A 574 19.41 25.03 6.05
C TYR A 574 20.07 26.12 6.90
N SER A 575 20.77 27.05 6.27
CA SER A 575 21.33 28.21 6.96
C SER A 575 20.28 29.29 7.22
N TYR A 576 20.14 29.70 8.48
CA TYR A 576 19.31 30.84 8.87
C TYR A 576 19.83 32.17 8.31
N THR A 577 21.14 32.31 8.03
CA THR A 577 21.71 33.53 7.45
C THR A 577 21.60 33.55 5.92
N ASN A 578 21.32 32.41 5.28
CA ASN A 578 21.22 32.26 3.83
C ASN A 578 20.44 30.98 3.46
N PRO A 579 19.10 31.04 3.35
CA PRO A 579 18.27 29.85 3.12
C PRO A 579 18.59 29.06 1.83
N ASN A 580 19.36 29.62 0.90
CA ASN A 580 19.83 28.89 -0.28
C ASN A 580 20.87 27.81 0.06
N ILE A 581 21.59 27.97 1.18
CA ILE A 581 22.56 27.00 1.68
C ILE A 581 21.82 25.92 2.46
N VAL A 582 21.81 24.70 1.93
CA VAL A 582 21.16 23.54 2.55
C VAL A 582 22.14 22.38 2.56
N TYR A 583 22.19 21.63 3.66
CA TYR A 583 22.96 20.39 3.78
C TYR A 583 22.03 19.23 4.06
N MET A 584 22.40 18.04 3.60
CA MET A 584 21.63 16.81 3.76
C MET A 584 22.57 15.62 3.92
N CYS A 585 22.16 14.62 4.70
CA CYS A 585 22.96 13.43 4.94
C CYS A 585 22.14 12.12 4.89
N ASN A 586 22.84 11.03 4.62
CA ASN A 586 22.26 9.69 4.45
C ASN A 586 23.23 8.57 4.89
N ASP A 587 22.80 7.33 4.66
CA ASP A 587 23.40 6.07 5.11
C ASP A 587 24.70 5.63 4.43
N VAL A 588 25.02 6.10 3.23
CA VAL A 588 26.25 5.67 2.52
C VAL A 588 26.95 6.72 1.65
N ALA A 589 26.34 7.90 1.46
CA ALA A 589 26.84 8.98 0.60
C ALA A 589 27.27 10.25 1.38
N GLN A 590 27.53 10.10 2.68
CA GLN A 590 28.07 11.13 3.57
C GLN A 590 27.22 12.42 3.61
N ILE A 591 27.77 13.55 3.15
CA ILE A 591 27.14 14.88 3.16
C ILE A 591 26.97 15.40 1.73
N LEU A 592 25.76 15.85 1.40
CA LEU A 592 25.47 16.67 0.24
C LEU A 592 25.16 18.11 0.66
N LYS A 593 25.44 19.05 -0.23
CA LYS A 593 25.18 20.49 -0.09
C LYS A 593 24.49 21.05 -1.33
N SER A 594 23.50 21.89 -1.10
CA SER A 594 22.91 22.82 -2.07
C SER A 594 23.41 24.25 -1.80
N THR A 595 23.49 25.07 -2.86
CA THR A 595 23.72 26.51 -2.77
C THR A 595 22.62 27.37 -3.41
N ASP A 596 21.49 26.76 -3.78
CA ASP A 596 20.40 27.38 -4.55
C ASP A 596 19.00 27.02 -4.02
N GLY A 597 18.87 26.78 -2.72
CA GLY A 597 17.59 26.51 -2.05
C GLY A 597 17.11 25.06 -2.17
N GLY A 598 18.00 24.16 -2.57
CA GLY A 598 17.74 22.73 -2.71
C GLY A 598 17.48 22.30 -4.15
N ILE A 599 17.69 23.17 -5.16
CA ILE A 599 17.45 22.86 -6.58
C ILE A 599 18.55 21.95 -7.14
N ASN A 600 19.81 22.20 -6.79
CA ASN A 600 20.96 21.39 -7.18
C ASN A 600 21.78 20.96 -5.97
N TRP A 601 22.28 19.72 -6.00
CA TRP A 601 23.05 19.13 -4.91
C TRP A 601 24.41 18.65 -5.39
N ALA A 602 25.44 18.92 -4.60
CA ALA A 602 26.80 18.46 -4.79
C ALA A 602 27.32 17.75 -3.54
N PHE A 603 28.24 16.81 -3.71
CA PHE A 603 28.94 16.20 -2.59
C PHE A 603 29.80 17.23 -1.86
N SER A 604 29.75 17.18 -0.53
CA SER A 604 30.36 18.17 0.35
C SER A 604 31.03 17.46 1.54
N HIS A 605 31.88 16.48 1.25
CA HIS A 605 32.38 15.48 2.21
C HIS A 605 33.91 15.37 2.31
N ASN A 606 34.67 16.30 1.72
CA ASN A 606 36.13 16.24 1.78
C ASN A 606 36.64 16.35 3.23
N GLY A 607 37.50 15.42 3.67
CA GLY A 607 37.93 15.27 5.07
C GLY A 607 36.95 14.53 5.99
N PHE A 608 35.79 14.11 5.49
CA PHE A 608 34.81 13.31 6.22
C PHE A 608 35.18 11.82 6.11
N LEU A 609 35.51 11.15 7.22
CA LEU A 609 36.08 9.78 7.18
C LEU A 609 35.02 8.69 7.44
N ALA A 610 33.88 9.03 8.04
CA ALA A 610 32.76 8.11 8.22
C ALA A 610 32.02 7.85 6.89
N ARG A 611 31.43 6.66 6.72
CA ARG A 611 30.68 6.28 5.50
C ARG A 611 29.33 7.01 5.36
N ALA A 612 28.72 7.34 6.49
CA ALA A 612 27.39 7.90 6.61
C ALA A 612 27.37 9.11 7.56
N ALA A 613 26.26 9.85 7.56
CA ALA A 613 25.95 10.78 8.63
C ALA A 613 24.48 10.71 9.06
N LEU A 614 24.25 10.68 10.38
CA LEU A 614 22.93 10.57 11.02
C LEU A 614 22.22 11.90 11.22
N SER A 615 22.99 12.98 11.34
CA SER A 615 22.44 14.31 11.62
C SER A 615 23.40 15.36 11.09
N VAL A 616 22.85 16.44 10.54
CA VAL A 616 23.61 17.62 10.11
C VAL A 616 22.94 18.87 10.69
N ALA A 617 23.73 19.80 11.21
CA ALA A 617 23.23 21.04 11.80
C ALA A 617 24.10 22.23 11.40
N VAL A 618 23.50 23.21 10.75
CA VAL A 618 24.12 24.51 10.42
C VAL A 618 24.02 25.45 11.61
N SER A 619 25.09 26.18 11.92
CA SER A 619 25.04 27.19 12.98
C SER A 619 24.08 28.33 12.61
N PRO A 620 23.16 28.73 13.52
CA PRO A 620 22.24 29.84 13.26
C PRO A 620 22.95 31.20 13.13
N LEU A 621 24.22 31.29 13.52
CA LEU A 621 25.02 32.51 13.48
C LEU A 621 26.06 32.53 12.35
N ASN A 622 26.32 31.40 11.67
CA ASN A 622 27.37 31.29 10.66
C ASN A 622 27.14 30.10 9.71
N GLU A 623 26.75 30.38 8.45
CA GLU A 623 26.54 29.37 7.39
C GLU A 623 27.74 28.47 7.08
N ASN A 624 28.96 28.89 7.45
CA ASN A 624 30.19 28.14 7.22
C ASN A 624 30.53 27.18 8.36
N LEU A 625 29.92 27.34 9.53
CA LEU A 625 30.08 26.45 10.69
C LEU A 625 28.95 25.41 10.68
N VAL A 626 29.29 24.16 10.37
CA VAL A 626 28.33 23.04 10.29
C VAL A 626 28.90 21.84 11.03
N PHE A 627 28.04 21.14 11.77
CA PHE A 627 28.36 19.88 12.44
C PHE A 627 27.61 18.72 11.80
N ALA A 628 28.23 17.54 11.83
CA ALA A 628 27.61 16.30 11.37
C ALA A 628 28.03 15.09 12.21
N ALA A 629 27.10 14.15 12.38
CA ALA A 629 27.23 12.95 13.20
C ALA A 629 27.66 11.78 12.30
N GLY A 630 28.97 11.59 12.14
CA GLY A 630 29.52 10.56 11.26
C GLY A 630 29.45 9.17 11.85
N ALA A 631 29.04 8.19 11.05
CA ALA A 631 29.01 6.76 11.43
C ALA A 631 29.33 5.83 10.24
N ILE A 632 29.88 4.63 10.49
CA ILE A 632 30.22 3.64 9.44
C ILE A 632 29.03 2.76 8.98
N MET A 633 27.96 2.62 9.77
CA MET A 633 26.75 1.84 9.42
C MET A 633 26.96 0.34 9.09
N SER A 634 27.88 -0.36 9.77
CA SER A 634 28.04 -1.82 9.60
C SER A 634 27.31 -2.62 10.67
N ALA A 635 26.29 -3.42 10.30
CA ALA A 635 25.53 -4.25 11.24
C ALA A 635 26.38 -5.28 12.02
N SER A 636 27.56 -5.67 11.51
CA SER A 636 28.44 -6.67 12.13
C SER A 636 29.43 -6.12 13.16
N LEU A 637 29.56 -4.79 13.31
CA LEU A 637 30.50 -4.18 14.25
C LEU A 637 29.83 -3.84 15.59
N GLN A 638 30.24 -4.54 16.65
CA GLN A 638 29.88 -4.25 18.05
C GLN A 638 30.74 -3.14 18.69
N THR A 639 31.70 -2.59 17.96
CA THR A 639 32.62 -1.53 18.41
C THR A 639 32.43 -0.23 17.64
N VAL A 640 32.68 0.89 18.31
CA VAL A 640 32.75 2.22 17.69
C VAL A 640 33.98 2.27 16.79
N SER A 641 33.81 2.69 15.53
CA SER A 641 34.92 2.88 14.61
C SER A 641 35.74 4.13 14.98
N PRO A 642 37.07 4.15 14.76
CA PRO A 642 37.85 5.39 14.84
C PRO A 642 37.31 6.52 13.95
N ALA A 643 36.57 6.22 12.89
CA ALA A 643 35.94 7.20 12.02
C ALA A 643 34.55 7.68 12.50
N ASP A 644 33.93 7.02 13.49
CA ASP A 644 32.65 7.47 14.06
C ASP A 644 32.90 8.72 14.94
N GLY A 645 32.05 9.74 14.84
CA GLY A 645 32.22 10.93 15.67
C GLY A 645 31.50 12.20 15.22
N ILE A 646 31.73 13.27 15.98
CA ILE A 646 31.33 14.62 15.60
C ILE A 646 32.36 15.16 14.59
N TYR A 647 31.87 15.49 13.41
CA TYR A 647 32.60 16.21 12.38
C TYR A 647 32.18 17.68 12.36
N ARG A 648 33.13 18.56 12.05
CA ARG A 648 32.93 20.00 11.90
C ARG A 648 33.56 20.49 10.59
N THR A 649 32.87 21.40 9.92
CA THR A 649 33.48 22.31 8.94
C THR A 649 33.38 23.75 9.44
N VAL A 650 34.33 24.59 9.02
CA VAL A 650 34.35 26.05 9.28
C VAL A 650 34.44 26.87 7.99
N ASP A 651 34.40 26.21 6.83
CA ASP A 651 34.56 26.80 5.50
C ASP A 651 33.38 26.48 4.55
N GLY A 652 32.24 26.09 5.14
CA GLY A 652 31.01 25.78 4.42
C GLY A 652 31.06 24.43 3.70
N GLY A 653 31.69 23.43 4.31
CA GLY A 653 31.69 22.04 3.83
C GLY A 653 32.76 21.71 2.78
N LYS A 654 33.74 22.61 2.56
CA LYS A 654 34.87 22.35 1.65
C LYS A 654 35.91 21.45 2.32
N ASN A 655 36.08 21.57 3.64
CA ASN A 655 36.87 20.68 4.46
C ASN A 655 36.12 20.36 5.76
N TRP A 656 36.08 19.07 6.11
CA TRP A 656 35.59 18.55 7.37
C TRP A 656 36.74 18.02 8.22
N GLN A 657 36.58 18.12 9.54
CA GLN A 657 37.50 17.61 10.54
C GLN A 657 36.69 16.85 11.59
N GLN A 658 37.10 15.64 11.95
CA GLN A 658 36.59 14.96 13.15
C GLN A 658 37.09 15.73 14.39
N VAL A 659 36.19 16.28 15.18
CA VAL A 659 36.50 17.09 16.38
C VAL A 659 36.24 16.34 17.70
N LEU A 660 35.48 15.25 17.65
CA LEU A 660 35.31 14.32 18.77
C LEU A 660 35.06 12.91 18.23
N ALA A 661 35.91 11.95 18.59
CA ALA A 661 35.65 10.53 18.33
C ALA A 661 34.62 10.02 19.36
N THR A 662 33.47 9.55 18.87
CA THR A 662 32.32 9.14 19.68
C THR A 662 31.33 8.35 18.82
N GLY A 663 30.62 7.40 19.43
CA GLY A 663 29.57 6.62 18.77
C GLY A 663 28.19 7.24 18.90
N TYR A 664 27.30 6.80 18.02
CA TYR A 664 25.85 7.04 18.09
C TYR A 664 25.14 5.67 18.13
N TYR A 665 24.07 5.57 18.91
CA TYR A 665 23.40 4.28 19.15
C TYR A 665 22.34 4.00 18.06
N LYS A 666 22.18 2.71 17.72
CA LYS A 666 21.26 2.17 16.70
C LYS A 666 21.23 2.94 15.37
N ARG A 667 21.89 2.33 14.39
CA ARG A 667 22.12 2.77 12.99
C ARG A 667 20.87 3.16 12.16
N PHE A 668 19.66 3.10 12.72
CA PHE A 668 18.37 3.27 12.02
C PHE A 668 17.31 4.07 12.78
N ASN A 669 17.59 4.55 14.00
CA ASN A 669 16.63 5.40 14.74
C ASN A 669 16.75 6.85 14.27
N GLY A 670 15.76 7.36 13.55
CA GLY A 670 15.72 8.76 13.10
C GLY A 670 15.53 9.74 14.26
N GLY A 671 16.47 10.67 14.42
CA GLY A 671 16.46 11.72 15.45
C GLY A 671 17.51 12.79 15.16
N THR A 672 17.39 13.98 15.77
CA THR A 672 18.40 15.03 15.63
C THR A 672 19.44 14.91 16.74
N HIS A 673 20.70 14.72 16.37
CA HIS A 673 21.80 14.54 17.33
C HIS A 673 22.47 15.84 17.74
N PHE A 674 22.14 16.99 17.12
CA PHE A 674 22.69 18.29 17.48
C PHE A 674 21.58 19.31 17.75
N ALA A 675 21.84 20.20 18.70
CA ALA A 675 21.02 21.39 18.92
C ALA A 675 21.92 22.61 19.16
N PHE A 676 21.58 23.75 18.55
CA PHE A 676 22.20 25.03 18.82
C PHE A 676 21.33 25.85 19.76
N ALA A 677 21.93 26.45 20.79
CA ALA A 677 21.32 27.56 21.50
C ALA A 677 21.54 28.87 20.71
N ASN A 678 20.68 29.86 20.91
CA ASN A 678 20.75 31.16 20.22
C ASN A 678 22.08 31.91 20.44
N SER A 679 22.86 31.54 21.46
CA SER A 679 24.21 32.04 21.74
C SER A 679 25.33 31.39 20.90
N GLY A 680 25.00 30.45 20.01
CA GLY A 680 25.99 29.71 19.20
C GLY A 680 26.60 28.49 19.90
N VAL A 681 26.28 28.27 21.18
CA VAL A 681 26.62 27.04 21.90
C VAL A 681 25.98 25.84 21.21
N VAL A 682 26.77 24.80 20.95
CA VAL A 682 26.31 23.56 20.32
C VAL A 682 26.30 22.43 21.36
N TYR A 683 25.23 21.65 21.35
CA TYR A 683 25.07 20.44 22.13
C TYR A 683 24.95 19.25 21.18
N ALA A 684 25.51 18.10 21.57
CA ALA A 684 25.38 16.87 20.82
C ALA A 684 24.96 15.69 21.71
N ALA A 685 23.97 14.93 21.25
CA ALA A 685 23.48 13.70 21.87
C ALA A 685 24.23 12.50 21.30
N THR A 686 25.15 11.93 22.09
CA THR A 686 26.04 10.82 21.70
C THR A 686 25.80 9.60 22.58
N PHE A 687 26.25 8.43 22.15
CA PHE A 687 26.06 7.18 22.89
C PHE A 687 27.06 7.02 24.04
N ASP A 688 28.36 7.09 23.77
CA ASP A 688 29.40 6.78 24.77
C ASP A 688 29.80 7.98 25.63
N LYS A 689 29.66 9.22 25.12
CA LYS A 689 29.92 10.46 25.89
C LYS A 689 28.65 11.07 26.48
N GLY A 690 27.47 10.53 26.18
CA GLY A 690 26.18 11.10 26.55
C GLY A 690 25.91 12.43 25.86
N LEU A 691 25.29 13.36 26.58
CA LEU A 691 25.09 14.73 26.16
C LEU A 691 26.37 15.54 26.37
N VAL A 692 26.98 15.96 25.27
CA VAL A 692 28.17 16.82 25.24
C VAL A 692 27.83 18.23 24.79
N LYS A 693 28.62 19.21 25.21
CA LYS A 693 28.49 20.64 24.91
C LYS A 693 29.81 21.20 24.41
N SER A 694 29.75 22.14 23.47
CA SER A 694 30.88 23.02 23.11
C SER A 694 30.45 24.48 23.11
N THR A 695 31.32 25.34 23.63
CA THR A 695 31.16 26.81 23.67
C THR A 695 32.21 27.53 22.82
N ASP A 696 33.05 26.81 22.07
CA ASP A 696 34.19 27.33 21.30
C ASP A 696 34.15 26.88 19.82
N ASN A 697 32.93 26.84 19.27
CA ASN A 697 32.64 26.34 17.92
C ASN A 697 33.14 24.91 17.68
N GLY A 698 32.99 24.03 18.67
CA GLY A 698 33.33 22.61 18.55
C GLY A 698 34.83 22.31 18.57
N SER A 699 35.65 23.20 19.13
CA SER A 699 37.11 22.99 19.25
C SER A 699 37.45 22.16 20.49
N THR A 700 36.64 22.30 21.56
CA THR A 700 36.62 21.43 22.73
C THR A 700 35.18 21.03 23.06
N TRP A 701 35.03 19.87 23.71
CA TRP A 701 33.74 19.30 24.10
C TRP A 701 33.78 18.81 25.54
N ALA A 702 32.74 19.11 26.31
CA ALA A 702 32.55 18.64 27.69
C ALA A 702 31.25 17.83 27.80
N THR A 703 31.31 16.65 28.42
CA THR A 703 30.10 15.90 28.82
C THR A 703 29.41 16.67 29.95
N ILE A 704 28.14 17.04 29.74
CA ILE A 704 27.31 17.71 30.74
C ILE A 704 26.29 16.76 31.38
N TRP A 705 25.87 15.70 30.69
CA TRP A 705 24.99 14.68 31.24
C TRP A 705 25.21 13.34 30.54
N ASN A 706 25.56 12.29 31.29
CA ASN A 706 25.64 10.93 30.74
C ASN A 706 24.77 9.99 31.59
N PRO A 707 23.55 9.65 31.13
CA PRO A 707 22.65 8.77 31.86
C PRO A 707 22.96 7.26 31.68
N GLY A 708 23.94 6.90 30.84
CA GLY A 708 24.35 5.51 30.59
C GLY A 708 23.48 4.74 29.58
N ASP A 709 22.50 5.39 28.96
CA ASP A 709 21.60 4.82 27.95
C ASP A 709 21.40 5.75 26.73
N GLU A 710 20.70 5.23 25.73
CA GLU A 710 20.47 5.86 24.42
C GLU A 710 19.83 7.25 24.51
N LEU A 711 20.47 8.25 23.91
CA LEU A 711 19.89 9.56 23.61
C LEU A 711 19.45 9.57 22.14
N VAL A 712 18.15 9.71 21.89
CA VAL A 712 17.54 9.57 20.54
C VAL A 712 17.48 10.91 19.82
N ASP A 713 17.05 11.97 20.51
CA ASP A 713 16.79 13.27 19.93
C ASP A 713 17.02 14.39 20.95
N ILE A 714 17.48 15.56 20.50
CA ILE A 714 17.70 16.74 21.34
C ILE A 714 17.03 18.00 20.75
N LYS A 715 16.46 18.85 21.61
CA LYS A 715 15.98 20.20 21.27
C LYS A 715 16.40 21.22 22.32
N THR A 716 16.67 22.45 21.89
CA THR A 716 16.86 23.61 22.77
C THR A 716 15.52 24.27 23.10
N HIS A 717 15.39 24.82 24.31
CA HIS A 717 14.24 25.63 24.69
C HIS A 717 14.33 27.01 24.00
N PRO A 718 13.28 27.50 23.31
CA PRO A 718 13.36 28.64 22.39
C PRO A 718 13.83 29.94 23.05
N THR A 719 13.42 30.16 24.32
CA THR A 719 13.69 31.39 25.08
C THR A 719 14.65 31.21 26.26
N ASN A 720 15.11 30.00 26.57
CA ASN A 720 15.95 29.72 27.74
C ASN A 720 17.13 28.82 27.35
N GLN A 721 18.29 29.45 27.14
CA GLN A 721 19.47 28.80 26.57
C GLN A 721 20.10 27.73 27.49
N ASN A 722 19.71 27.68 28.76
CA ASN A 722 20.16 26.68 29.72
C ASN A 722 19.29 25.41 29.69
N ILE A 723 18.11 25.44 29.06
CA ILE A 723 17.17 24.32 29.05
C ILE A 723 17.27 23.58 27.71
N LEU A 724 17.45 22.28 27.82
CA LEU A 724 17.41 21.31 26.75
C LEU A 724 16.31 20.29 27.03
N PHE A 725 15.74 19.75 25.96
CA PHE A 725 14.86 18.61 26.02
C PHE A 725 15.55 17.45 25.30
N VAL A 726 15.52 16.26 25.91
CA VAL A 726 16.20 15.06 25.40
C VAL A 726 15.25 13.87 25.42
N VAL A 727 15.16 13.18 24.28
CA VAL A 727 14.38 11.96 24.10
C VAL A 727 15.25 10.74 24.42
N ARG A 728 14.73 9.82 25.24
CA ARG A 728 15.32 8.52 25.55
C ARG A 728 14.28 7.41 25.35
N PRO A 729 14.65 6.14 25.08
CA PRO A 729 13.70 5.06 24.80
C PRO A 729 12.59 4.86 25.84
N TYR A 730 12.82 5.28 27.09
CA TYR A 730 11.86 5.12 28.20
C TYR A 730 11.37 6.45 28.79
N GLY A 731 11.50 7.56 28.07
CA GLY A 731 10.85 8.82 28.42
C GLY A 731 11.55 10.08 27.91
N LEU A 732 10.89 11.21 28.12
CA LEU A 732 11.42 12.54 27.83
C LEU A 732 12.12 13.10 29.07
N TRP A 733 13.12 13.95 28.85
CA TRP A 733 13.90 14.58 29.92
C TRP A 733 14.09 16.07 29.64
N LYS A 734 13.88 16.89 30.67
CA LYS A 734 14.28 18.29 30.73
C LYS A 734 15.64 18.35 31.41
N VAL A 735 16.68 18.78 30.67
CA VAL A 735 18.03 18.98 31.19
C VAL A 735 18.27 20.47 31.32
N THR A 736 18.71 20.93 32.50
CA THR A 736 19.05 22.34 32.76
C THR A 736 20.53 22.43 33.09
N ASP A 737 21.32 23.09 32.24
CA ASP A 737 22.73 23.38 32.46
C ASP A 737 22.91 24.78 33.03
N ASN A 738 23.08 24.87 34.34
CA ASN A 738 23.36 26.11 35.05
C ASN A 738 24.87 26.32 35.17
N ASN A 739 25.53 26.54 34.03
CA ASN A 739 26.97 26.80 33.92
C ASN A 739 27.84 25.75 34.64
N GLY A 740 27.61 24.47 34.34
CA GLY A 740 28.36 23.34 34.92
C GLY A 740 27.70 22.66 36.11
N SER A 741 26.63 23.23 36.67
CA SER A 741 25.69 22.50 37.54
C SER A 741 24.50 22.02 36.71
N VAL A 742 24.42 20.72 36.47
CA VAL A 742 23.43 20.13 35.54
C VAL A 742 22.38 19.35 36.31
N THR A 743 21.11 19.70 36.11
CA THR A 743 19.96 18.93 36.60
C THR A 743 19.23 18.29 35.44
N ALA A 744 18.78 17.05 35.61
CA ALA A 744 18.00 16.32 34.62
C ALA A 744 16.74 15.78 35.29
N THR A 745 15.57 16.20 34.81
CA THR A 745 14.26 15.82 35.34
C THR A 745 13.49 15.08 34.25
N ARG A 746 12.94 13.91 34.57
CA ARG A 746 12.06 13.18 33.65
C ARG A 746 10.73 13.93 33.52
N ILE A 747 10.29 14.15 32.29
CA ILE A 747 9.01 14.77 31.90
C ILE A 747 8.20 13.78 31.06
N GLY A 748 7.07 14.19 30.50
CA GLY A 748 6.21 13.33 29.70
C GLY A 748 5.37 12.39 30.56
N ALA A 749 4.71 12.92 31.58
CA ALA A 749 3.78 12.15 32.39
C ALA A 749 2.60 11.67 31.51
N GLY A 750 2.26 10.38 31.60
CA GLY A 750 1.22 9.77 30.76
C GLY A 750 1.65 9.37 29.34
N LEU A 751 2.88 9.69 28.90
CA LEU A 751 3.36 9.18 27.61
C LEU A 751 3.59 7.66 27.65
N PRO A 752 3.22 6.91 26.59
CA PRO A 752 3.63 5.52 26.41
C PRO A 752 5.17 5.36 26.33
N ARG A 753 5.63 4.10 26.31
CA ARG A 753 7.06 3.80 26.09
C ARG A 753 7.47 4.14 24.65
N ASN A 754 8.77 4.32 24.44
CA ASN A 754 9.40 4.58 23.13
C ASN A 754 9.00 5.91 22.45
N PRO A 755 9.17 7.09 23.11
CA PRO A 755 9.18 8.35 22.38
C PRO A 755 10.36 8.36 21.39
N ALA A 756 10.12 8.86 20.17
CA ALA A 756 11.07 8.82 19.06
C ALA A 756 11.67 10.21 18.73
N SER A 757 10.86 11.27 18.79
CA SER A 757 11.30 12.65 18.55
C SER A 757 10.41 13.63 19.31
N MET A 758 10.89 14.86 19.49
CA MET A 758 10.06 15.93 20.02
C MET A 758 10.36 17.28 19.37
N VAL A 759 9.37 18.18 19.41
CA VAL A 759 9.51 19.59 19.02
C VAL A 759 8.84 20.49 20.05
N VAL A 760 9.42 21.68 20.23
CA VAL A 760 8.93 22.70 21.15
C VAL A 760 8.51 23.91 20.32
N ASP A 761 7.27 24.35 20.53
CA ASP A 761 6.72 25.55 19.92
C ASP A 761 7.59 26.77 20.28
N GLN A 762 8.07 27.46 19.24
CA GLN A 762 9.02 28.57 19.38
C GLN A 762 8.39 29.82 20.00
N GLN A 763 7.06 29.97 19.92
CA GLN A 763 6.32 31.10 20.47
C GLN A 763 5.78 30.79 21.87
N ASN A 764 5.38 29.54 22.12
CA ASN A 764 4.87 29.09 23.41
C ASN A 764 5.54 27.78 23.87
N PRO A 765 6.65 27.82 24.63
CA PRO A 765 7.38 26.62 25.04
C PRO A 765 6.62 25.65 25.95
N ASN A 766 5.40 26.00 26.41
CA ASN A 766 4.53 25.05 27.09
C ASN A 766 3.85 24.07 26.11
N ASN A 767 3.72 24.44 24.83
CA ASN A 767 3.29 23.54 23.76
C ASN A 767 4.48 22.66 23.34
N VAL A 768 4.50 21.42 23.82
CA VAL A 768 5.50 20.40 23.44
C VAL A 768 4.80 19.29 22.69
N TYR A 769 5.35 18.91 21.54
CA TYR A 769 4.83 17.79 20.74
C TYR A 769 5.87 16.67 20.73
N ALA A 770 5.43 15.43 20.97
CA ALA A 770 6.29 14.26 20.98
C ALA A 770 5.72 13.16 20.09
N THR A 771 6.54 12.61 19.20
CA THR A 771 6.19 11.40 18.45
C THR A 771 6.54 10.17 19.28
N VAL A 772 5.65 9.19 19.32
CA VAL A 772 5.83 7.96 20.11
C VAL A 772 5.63 6.78 19.17
N TYR A 773 6.61 5.88 19.16
CA TYR A 773 6.62 4.71 18.26
C TYR A 773 5.38 3.84 18.51
N GLN A 774 4.61 3.53 17.46
CA GLN A 774 3.31 2.84 17.50
C GLN A 774 2.17 3.57 18.24
N TYR A 775 2.34 4.82 18.67
CA TYR A 775 1.29 5.56 19.40
C TYR A 775 1.02 6.98 18.86
N GLY A 776 1.66 7.38 17.75
CA GLY A 776 1.36 8.63 17.04
C GLY A 776 2.00 9.88 17.67
N VAL A 777 1.28 11.00 17.65
CA VAL A 777 1.76 12.30 18.13
C VAL A 777 0.99 12.73 19.38
N TYR A 778 1.71 13.03 20.45
CA TYR A 778 1.18 13.57 21.70
C TYR A 778 1.50 15.06 21.81
N LYS A 779 0.62 15.80 22.47
CA LYS A 779 0.80 17.21 22.82
C LYS A 779 0.71 17.41 24.33
N SER A 780 1.69 18.09 24.90
CA SER A 780 1.61 18.75 26.21
C SER A 780 1.30 20.25 26.02
N THR A 781 0.64 20.85 27.01
CA THR A 781 0.33 22.29 27.10
C THR A 781 0.93 22.95 28.34
N ASP A 782 1.84 22.27 29.04
CA ASP A 782 2.45 22.66 30.31
C ASP A 782 4.00 22.58 30.31
N GLY A 783 4.62 22.23 29.17
CA GLY A 783 6.07 22.15 29.01
C GLY A 783 6.66 20.74 29.16
N GLY A 784 5.82 19.72 29.34
CA GLY A 784 6.14 18.29 29.27
C GLY A 784 5.92 17.51 30.56
#